data_AF-A0A8H3QY44-F1
#
_entry.id   AF-A0A8H3QY44-F1
#
_cell.length_a   1.000
_cell.length_b   1.000
_cell.length_c   1.000
_cell.angle_alpha   90.00
_cell.angle_beta   90.00
_cell.angle_gamma   90.00
#
_symmetry.space_group_name_H-M   'P 1'
#
loop_
_entity.id
_entity.type
_entity.pdbx_description
1 polymer ?
#
loop_
_entity_poly.entity_id
_entity_poly.type
_entity_poly.pdbx_seq_one_letter_code
_entity_poly.pdbx_strand_id
1 'polypeptide(L)'
;MFQENIINNDISLEYNELKQHLIKLDYHENFTSESIPLIKKLLNGLYTITENYQILHAHSQKVEKERWDFHCQVEPLKRSLAAVTKENNQLHADLIQKADVCNKEHSKNKFLIRKYEKENADLKFLNSQYLIQTQLAEKKLVTEKKKIEELLLIYNDTNITSGKEFVFESIEREEFLDPMSKDFDVLTPQDPHVVDIVQQCQKIIRELEQSNKKLSDKEKNLQEQILNLQQQIVSREKEIARLGSLLINKRSGNFDVPSSSDANSKVQQLETQLEYLQEYIMGLEQDRSELEKEKMNVIKKVEEEKQEILEELQDAREENVKLFNELQKLEHLSNELGETDTHSRKTRILASILSNNEEEPRQELGQSTNTWQLKVDFENVSNENDQLRVVLDKASNEIESLRKDLQSTTDRLRNLYTFAVEGSGSTKPLNIQSQKIPKVPLKKSPNNENVMMQTNMENEENMYSEELESLKQEQNDLFEQFHKELERIKAQLNIEKERVTSITKERNDFEDLYKQLNLKLQTQCYSTQNHDQCRKEMDQVNSQLNKAREEIKTISDDRQKLELMYNQVNQELQNLKMMPSQTLENIQKTENEMANLKLDLESQRSSRVNDENKHETLEAEVKEARKFIRRMEQELSSIRDRFQEREKAFENLKKENDGIIIERDKLLADFRDPDQYGSAFDDITNVTRGNKIFNQFTEVTKHRNQLLAKLEDKENHVKYLNNLIITKDQEKEILMDSYRKSLEQQQKLDNTIRNTSQESNNLKMEILLRDRRAQQLQKTLEEEIKQYKAELLNYERRCDTLTRMLENVQRDLAQSESEKASLLREKDDQLVGITGNKSVNIVMEKLEEVRDENKYLKRQMEILESQLQGRQTEKDRQTLNKLKSYQNNIDNNTNTNFDLGISTSDKKDFGLGFNSNASKSKQFDFGLSSRQTLNNVDEDKIPSFPIFGSITNQLDKDKSRSKSPVLQSSFPKTETQDYQVHLLNEDNARLKSQLIQMQEELQQYDYGFS
;
A
#
# COMPACT_ATOMS: atom_id res chain seq x y z
N MET A 1 -63.35 -112.28 -38.25
CA MET A 1 -63.94 -112.31 -39.61
C MET A 1 -64.23 -110.90 -40.11
N PHE A 2 -65.47 -110.39 -40.05
CA PHE A 2 -65.84 -109.16 -40.77
C PHE A 2 -65.09 -107.89 -40.32
N GLN A 3 -64.91 -107.65 -39.02
CA GLN A 3 -64.18 -106.47 -38.53
C GLN A 3 -62.68 -106.51 -38.86
N GLU A 4 -62.04 -107.68 -38.81
CA GLU A 4 -60.63 -107.84 -39.17
C GLU A 4 -60.40 -107.55 -40.67
N ASN A 5 -61.32 -107.95 -41.55
CA ASN A 5 -61.23 -107.63 -42.98
C ASN A 5 -61.40 -106.13 -43.29
N ILE A 6 -62.14 -105.38 -42.45
CA ILE A 6 -62.24 -103.92 -42.58
C ILE A 6 -60.93 -103.29 -42.13
N ILE A 7 -60.45 -103.61 -40.92
CA ILE A 7 -59.19 -103.09 -40.36
C ILE A 7 -57.99 -103.38 -41.29
N ASN A 8 -57.91 -104.58 -41.86
CA ASN A 8 -56.84 -104.95 -42.81
C ASN A 8 -56.93 -104.18 -44.14
N ASN A 9 -58.14 -103.83 -44.61
CA ASN A 9 -58.30 -102.98 -45.80
C ASN A 9 -57.92 -101.53 -45.52
N ASP A 10 -58.31 -100.97 -44.38
CA ASP A 10 -57.95 -99.60 -43.99
C ASP A 10 -56.42 -99.46 -43.84
N ILE A 11 -55.77 -100.42 -43.17
CA ILE A 11 -54.30 -100.48 -43.05
C ILE A 11 -53.63 -100.63 -44.43
N SER A 12 -54.23 -101.38 -45.35
CA SER A 12 -53.73 -101.53 -46.73
C SER A 12 -53.86 -100.23 -47.54
N LEU A 13 -54.96 -99.48 -47.37
CA LEU A 13 -55.13 -98.16 -47.97
C LEU A 13 -54.11 -97.16 -47.42
N GLU A 14 -53.98 -97.05 -46.09
CA GLU A 14 -52.99 -96.18 -45.45
C GLU A 14 -51.54 -96.52 -45.87
N TYR A 15 -51.24 -97.81 -46.02
CA TYR A 15 -49.94 -98.28 -46.50
C TYR A 15 -49.64 -97.76 -47.91
N ASN A 16 -50.60 -97.90 -48.83
CA ASN A 16 -50.44 -97.49 -50.22
C ASN A 16 -50.36 -95.96 -50.36
N GLU A 17 -51.18 -95.21 -49.62
CA GLU A 17 -51.09 -93.73 -49.59
C GLU A 17 -49.74 -93.25 -49.06
N LEU A 18 -49.29 -93.81 -47.93
CA LEU A 18 -48.00 -93.43 -47.33
C LEU A 18 -46.83 -93.83 -48.24
N LYS A 19 -46.90 -95.01 -48.87
CA LYS A 19 -45.88 -95.46 -49.83
C LYS A 19 -45.84 -94.55 -51.06
N GLN A 20 -46.98 -94.10 -51.59
CA GLN A 20 -47.03 -93.11 -52.66
C GLN A 20 -46.48 -91.73 -52.22
N HIS A 21 -46.66 -91.35 -50.95
CA HIS A 21 -46.07 -90.12 -50.41
C HIS A 21 -44.55 -90.22 -50.26
N LEU A 22 -44.04 -91.37 -49.79
CA LEU A 22 -42.60 -91.66 -49.68
C LEU A 22 -41.91 -91.75 -51.05
N ILE A 23 -42.56 -92.37 -52.05
CA ILE A 23 -42.04 -92.45 -53.43
C ILE A 23 -41.93 -91.05 -54.06
N LYS A 24 -42.83 -90.12 -53.74
CA LYS A 24 -42.73 -88.70 -54.15
C LYS A 24 -41.60 -87.92 -53.47
N LEU A 25 -40.95 -88.53 -52.47
CA LEU A 25 -39.79 -88.02 -51.75
C LEU A 25 -38.54 -88.88 -52.03
N ASP A 26 -38.55 -89.64 -53.14
CA ASP A 26 -37.52 -90.60 -53.58
C ASP A 26 -37.17 -91.74 -52.60
N TYR A 27 -37.99 -91.97 -51.56
CA TYR A 27 -37.88 -93.16 -50.71
C TYR A 27 -38.61 -94.35 -51.36
N HIS A 28 -37.86 -95.39 -51.72
CA HIS A 28 -38.38 -96.56 -52.46
C HIS A 28 -38.42 -97.86 -51.62
N GLU A 29 -38.01 -97.81 -50.35
CA GLU A 29 -37.96 -98.98 -49.47
C GLU A 29 -39.35 -99.48 -49.03
N ASN A 30 -39.50 -100.79 -48.87
CA ASN A 30 -40.74 -101.40 -48.36
C ASN A 30 -40.70 -101.48 -46.83
N PHE A 31 -41.69 -100.89 -46.17
CA PHE A 31 -41.87 -100.91 -44.71
C PHE A 31 -42.99 -101.91 -44.30
N THR A 32 -43.09 -102.21 -43.00
CA THR A 32 -44.17 -103.02 -42.41
C THR A 32 -45.40 -102.18 -42.08
N SER A 33 -46.58 -102.81 -42.01
CA SER A 33 -47.83 -102.15 -41.59
C SER A 33 -47.73 -101.53 -40.19
N GLU A 34 -47.04 -102.19 -39.26
CA GLU A 34 -46.76 -101.70 -37.90
C GLU A 34 -45.97 -100.38 -37.88
N SER A 35 -45.20 -100.08 -38.94
CA SER A 35 -44.36 -98.88 -39.03
C SER A 35 -45.13 -97.62 -39.46
N ILE A 36 -46.34 -97.76 -40.04
CA ILE A 36 -47.14 -96.67 -40.61
C ILE A 36 -47.30 -95.47 -39.64
N PRO A 37 -47.67 -95.64 -38.35
CA PRO A 37 -47.93 -94.51 -37.46
C PRO A 37 -46.67 -93.74 -37.07
N LEU A 38 -45.51 -94.42 -37.01
CA LEU A 38 -44.23 -93.79 -36.72
C LEU A 38 -43.74 -92.96 -37.91
N ILE A 39 -43.79 -93.53 -39.12
CA ILE A 39 -43.40 -92.84 -40.36
C ILE A 39 -44.28 -91.61 -40.59
N LYS A 40 -45.61 -91.72 -40.42
CA LYS A 40 -46.52 -90.55 -40.50
C LYS A 40 -46.16 -89.44 -39.51
N LYS A 41 -45.80 -89.79 -38.26
CA LYS A 41 -45.34 -88.80 -37.25
C LYS A 41 -44.01 -88.16 -37.63
N LEU A 42 -43.05 -88.93 -38.10
CA LEU A 42 -41.73 -88.42 -38.53
C LEU A 42 -41.85 -87.50 -39.75
N LEU A 43 -42.68 -87.85 -40.73
CA LEU A 43 -42.94 -87.03 -41.92
C LEU A 43 -43.61 -85.69 -41.56
N ASN A 44 -44.64 -85.71 -40.70
CA ASN A 44 -45.28 -84.49 -40.20
C ASN A 44 -44.33 -83.64 -39.34
N GLY A 45 -43.46 -84.27 -38.56
CA GLY A 45 -42.38 -83.60 -37.83
C GLY A 45 -41.38 -82.92 -38.77
N LEU A 46 -40.94 -83.61 -39.84
CA LEU A 46 -40.04 -83.05 -40.84
C LEU A 46 -40.70 -81.88 -41.62
N TYR A 47 -41.97 -82.00 -41.97
CA TYR A 47 -42.72 -80.92 -42.62
C TYR A 47 -42.79 -79.67 -41.72
N THR A 48 -43.23 -79.83 -40.47
CA THR A 48 -43.31 -78.71 -39.52
C THR A 48 -41.95 -78.12 -39.16
N ILE A 49 -40.88 -78.92 -39.07
CA ILE A 49 -39.50 -78.41 -38.93
C ILE A 49 -39.08 -77.60 -40.16
N THR A 50 -39.42 -78.07 -41.37
CA THR A 50 -39.08 -77.38 -42.63
C THR A 50 -39.85 -76.06 -42.78
N GLU A 51 -41.14 -76.05 -42.45
CA GLU A 51 -41.99 -74.84 -42.43
C GLU A 51 -41.47 -73.83 -41.39
N ASN A 52 -41.19 -74.27 -40.17
CA ASN A 52 -40.59 -73.42 -39.14
C ASN A 52 -39.20 -72.89 -39.55
N TYR A 53 -38.37 -73.69 -40.22
CA TYR A 53 -37.09 -73.25 -40.76
C TYR A 53 -37.26 -72.18 -41.85
N GLN A 54 -38.21 -72.34 -42.77
CA GLN A 54 -38.51 -71.33 -43.80
C GLN A 54 -38.99 -70.01 -43.18
N ILE A 55 -39.87 -70.08 -42.18
CA ILE A 55 -40.36 -68.91 -41.43
C ILE A 55 -39.20 -68.23 -40.68
N LEU A 56 -38.36 -68.99 -39.98
CA LEU A 56 -37.21 -68.48 -39.23
C LEU A 56 -36.15 -67.85 -40.15
N HIS A 57 -35.86 -68.48 -41.29
CA HIS A 57 -34.94 -67.97 -42.30
C HIS A 57 -35.46 -66.66 -42.93
N ALA A 58 -36.74 -66.61 -43.31
CA ALA A 58 -37.36 -65.39 -43.82
C ALA A 58 -37.38 -64.26 -42.77
N HIS A 59 -37.59 -64.60 -41.49
CA HIS A 59 -37.49 -63.64 -40.39
C HIS A 59 -36.06 -63.15 -40.19
N SER A 60 -35.07 -64.04 -40.24
CA SER A 60 -33.64 -63.71 -40.11
C SER A 60 -33.18 -62.77 -41.22
N GLN A 61 -33.49 -63.07 -42.49
CA GLN A 61 -33.19 -62.17 -43.62
C GLN A 61 -33.86 -60.80 -43.48
N LYS A 62 -35.09 -60.77 -42.95
CA LYS A 62 -35.78 -59.50 -42.66
C LYS A 62 -35.05 -58.70 -41.58
N VAL A 63 -34.65 -59.34 -40.47
CA VAL A 63 -33.93 -58.69 -39.36
C VAL A 63 -32.54 -58.23 -39.78
N GLU A 64 -31.83 -58.99 -40.62
CA GLU A 64 -30.56 -58.57 -41.22
C GLU A 64 -30.73 -57.33 -42.09
N LYS A 65 -31.77 -57.29 -42.93
CA LYS A 65 -32.09 -56.11 -43.72
C LYS A 65 -32.44 -54.90 -42.84
N GLU A 66 -33.34 -55.06 -41.86
CA GLU A 66 -33.70 -53.97 -40.95
C GLU A 66 -32.46 -53.45 -40.18
N ARG A 67 -31.57 -54.35 -39.73
CA ARG A 67 -30.28 -53.99 -39.11
C ARG A 67 -29.36 -53.22 -40.06
N TRP A 68 -29.31 -53.58 -41.35
CA TRP A 68 -28.54 -52.85 -42.36
C TRP A 68 -29.14 -51.47 -42.65
N ASP A 69 -30.47 -51.40 -42.83
CA ASP A 69 -31.19 -50.14 -43.06
C ASP A 69 -31.03 -49.17 -41.86
N PHE A 70 -31.02 -49.67 -40.61
CA PHE A 70 -30.66 -48.89 -39.43
C PHE A 70 -29.18 -48.48 -39.40
N HIS A 71 -28.25 -49.35 -39.80
CA HIS A 71 -26.83 -49.00 -39.89
C HIS A 71 -26.59 -47.84 -40.87
N CYS A 72 -27.22 -47.89 -42.04
CA CYS A 72 -27.16 -46.82 -43.04
C CYS A 72 -27.74 -45.48 -42.56
N GLN A 73 -28.71 -45.49 -41.63
CA GLN A 73 -29.27 -44.27 -41.03
C GLN A 73 -28.41 -43.73 -39.87
N VAL A 74 -27.90 -44.62 -39.02
CA VAL A 74 -27.16 -44.24 -37.79
C VAL A 74 -25.73 -43.80 -38.08
N GLU A 75 -25.07 -44.36 -39.09
CA GLU A 75 -23.65 -44.07 -39.34
C GLU A 75 -23.40 -42.60 -39.80
N PRO A 76 -24.17 -42.01 -40.75
CA PRO A 76 -24.05 -40.60 -41.09
C PRO A 76 -24.29 -39.66 -39.90
N LEU A 77 -25.22 -40.01 -39.02
CA LEU A 77 -25.48 -39.26 -37.78
C LEU A 77 -24.29 -39.35 -36.81
N LYS A 78 -23.64 -40.51 -36.70
CA LYS A 78 -22.39 -40.66 -35.91
C LYS A 78 -21.24 -39.85 -36.50
N ARG A 79 -21.07 -39.81 -37.83
CA ARG A 79 -20.07 -38.95 -38.49
C ARG A 79 -20.34 -37.48 -38.22
N SER A 80 -21.60 -37.04 -38.38
CA SER A 80 -22.02 -35.67 -38.13
C SER A 80 -21.78 -35.28 -36.66
N LEU A 81 -22.16 -36.13 -35.71
CA LEU A 81 -21.92 -35.90 -34.28
C LEU A 81 -20.42 -35.80 -33.97
N ALA A 82 -19.60 -36.72 -34.48
CA ALA A 82 -18.15 -36.67 -34.27
C ALA A 82 -17.49 -35.42 -34.89
N ALA A 83 -17.98 -34.95 -36.04
CA ALA A 83 -17.54 -33.69 -36.64
C ALA A 83 -17.92 -32.47 -35.79
N VAL A 84 -19.20 -32.38 -35.37
CA VAL A 84 -19.70 -31.28 -34.53
C VAL A 84 -19.04 -31.27 -33.15
N THR A 85 -18.79 -32.43 -32.52
CA THR A 85 -18.02 -32.50 -31.26
C THR A 85 -16.57 -32.04 -31.46
N LYS A 86 -15.93 -32.39 -32.58
CA LYS A 86 -14.58 -31.89 -32.89
C LYS A 86 -14.56 -30.37 -33.11
N GLU A 87 -15.53 -29.85 -33.86
CA GLU A 87 -15.69 -28.41 -34.10
C GLU A 87 -15.97 -27.65 -32.81
N ASN A 88 -16.91 -28.13 -31.98
CA ASN A 88 -17.21 -27.55 -30.68
C ASN A 88 -15.99 -27.54 -29.74
N ASN A 89 -15.24 -28.65 -29.66
CA ASN A 89 -13.99 -28.71 -28.89
C ASN A 89 -12.93 -27.73 -29.41
N GLN A 90 -12.79 -27.56 -30.73
CA GLN A 90 -11.88 -26.58 -31.33
C GLN A 90 -12.32 -25.16 -31.00
N LEU A 91 -13.61 -24.83 -31.16
CA LEU A 91 -14.16 -23.52 -30.84
C LEU A 91 -14.00 -23.18 -29.35
N HIS A 92 -14.13 -24.16 -28.44
CA HIS A 92 -13.83 -23.95 -27.03
C HIS A 92 -12.34 -23.65 -26.78
N ALA A 93 -11.41 -24.37 -27.43
CA ALA A 93 -9.98 -24.09 -27.34
C ALA A 93 -9.61 -22.70 -27.92
N ASP A 94 -10.18 -22.35 -29.08
CA ASP A 94 -9.97 -21.07 -29.74
C ASP A 94 -10.54 -19.91 -28.90
N LEU A 95 -11.72 -20.08 -28.28
CA LEU A 95 -12.31 -19.10 -27.37
C LEU A 95 -11.44 -18.86 -26.13
N ILE A 96 -10.90 -19.92 -25.51
CA ILE A 96 -9.97 -19.80 -24.38
C ILE A 96 -8.70 -19.04 -24.83
N GLN A 97 -8.09 -19.45 -25.95
CA GLN A 97 -6.90 -18.77 -26.47
C GLN A 97 -7.16 -17.28 -26.80
N LYS A 98 -8.33 -16.94 -27.35
CA LYS A 98 -8.73 -15.56 -27.61
C LYS A 98 -8.97 -14.77 -26.32
N ALA A 99 -9.57 -15.38 -25.30
CA ALA A 99 -9.72 -14.77 -23.98
C ALA A 99 -8.36 -14.50 -23.33
N ASP A 100 -7.44 -15.45 -23.34
CA ASP A 100 -6.08 -15.28 -22.77
C ASP A 100 -5.29 -14.18 -23.47
N VAL A 101 -5.33 -14.13 -24.82
CA VAL A 101 -4.69 -13.04 -25.58
C VAL A 101 -5.35 -11.69 -25.27
N CYS A 102 -6.68 -11.63 -25.20
CA CYS A 102 -7.40 -10.41 -24.84
C CYS A 102 -7.04 -9.92 -23.43
N ASN A 103 -7.05 -10.81 -22.44
CA ASN A 103 -6.67 -10.54 -21.05
C ASN A 103 -5.21 -10.06 -20.95
N LYS A 104 -4.29 -10.67 -21.71
CA LYS A 104 -2.88 -10.27 -21.76
C LYS A 104 -2.67 -8.86 -22.33
N GLU A 105 -3.34 -8.53 -23.43
CA GLU A 105 -3.29 -7.17 -23.99
C GLU A 105 -4.05 -6.16 -23.12
N HIS A 106 -5.15 -6.55 -22.46
CA HIS A 106 -5.84 -5.70 -21.49
C HIS A 106 -4.94 -5.35 -20.30
N SER A 107 -4.25 -6.33 -19.71
CA SER A 107 -3.31 -6.09 -18.60
C SER A 107 -2.13 -5.21 -19.00
N LYS A 108 -1.56 -5.42 -20.20
CA LYS A 108 -0.54 -4.51 -20.77
C LYS A 108 -1.06 -3.09 -20.93
N ASN A 109 -2.25 -2.92 -21.52
CA ASN A 109 -2.84 -1.61 -21.73
C ASN A 109 -3.15 -0.91 -20.40
N LYS A 110 -3.65 -1.64 -19.39
CA LYS A 110 -3.88 -1.12 -18.03
C LYS A 110 -2.59 -0.67 -17.34
N PHE A 111 -1.48 -1.39 -17.54
CA PHE A 111 -0.15 -0.98 -17.08
C PHE A 111 0.35 0.29 -17.80
N LEU A 112 0.21 0.34 -19.14
CA LEU A 112 0.60 1.52 -19.92
C LEU A 112 -0.24 2.77 -19.57
N ILE A 113 -1.54 2.61 -19.34
CA ILE A 113 -2.44 3.67 -18.90
C ILE A 113 -1.95 4.23 -17.55
N ARG A 114 -1.77 3.37 -16.53
CA ARG A 114 -1.24 3.78 -15.22
C ARG A 114 0.11 4.48 -15.30
N LYS A 115 1.03 3.99 -16.15
CA LYS A 115 2.32 4.64 -16.39
C LYS A 115 2.13 6.06 -16.93
N TYR A 116 1.30 6.25 -17.94
CA TYR A 116 1.06 7.58 -18.53
C TYR A 116 0.22 8.49 -17.62
N GLU A 117 -0.64 7.94 -16.76
CA GLU A 117 -1.38 8.70 -15.73
C GLU A 117 -0.42 9.26 -14.67
N LYS A 118 0.52 8.44 -14.20
CA LYS A 118 1.61 8.85 -13.30
C LYS A 118 2.54 9.88 -13.94
N GLU A 119 2.99 9.64 -15.17
CA GLU A 119 3.81 10.60 -15.93
C GLU A 119 3.07 11.94 -16.14
N ASN A 120 1.75 11.90 -16.39
CA ASN A 120 0.91 13.11 -16.43
C ASN A 120 0.76 13.78 -15.05
N ALA A 121 0.73 13.03 -13.95
CA ALA A 121 0.66 13.60 -12.60
C ALA A 121 1.98 14.31 -12.24
N ASP A 122 3.12 13.69 -12.53
CA ASP A 122 4.45 14.27 -12.33
C ASP A 122 4.65 15.53 -13.19
N LEU A 123 4.23 15.50 -14.47
CA LEU A 123 4.27 16.67 -15.36
C LEU A 123 3.34 17.80 -14.89
N LYS A 124 2.15 17.48 -14.36
CA LYS A 124 1.25 18.49 -13.76
C LYS A 124 1.84 19.10 -12.50
N PHE A 125 2.47 18.30 -11.63
CA PHE A 125 3.16 18.78 -10.43
C PHE A 125 4.34 19.70 -10.80
N LEU A 126 5.19 19.27 -11.74
CA LEU A 126 6.34 20.05 -12.22
C LEU A 126 5.90 21.38 -12.86
N ASN A 127 4.84 21.37 -13.66
CA ASN A 127 4.24 22.58 -14.23
C ASN A 127 3.69 23.52 -13.14
N SER A 128 3.02 22.97 -12.12
CA SER A 128 2.58 23.75 -10.95
C SER A 128 3.75 24.37 -10.17
N GLN A 129 4.85 23.62 -10.00
CA GLN A 129 6.07 24.12 -9.38
C GLN A 129 6.71 25.26 -10.19
N TYR A 130 6.82 25.11 -11.51
CA TYR A 130 7.30 26.19 -12.38
C TYR A 130 6.40 27.41 -12.34
N LEU A 131 5.08 27.25 -12.35
CA LEU A 131 4.13 28.36 -12.23
C LEU A 131 4.33 29.14 -10.91
N ILE A 132 4.52 28.45 -9.79
CA ILE A 132 4.83 29.08 -8.49
C ILE A 132 6.20 29.78 -8.54
N GLN A 133 7.21 29.16 -9.14
CA GLN A 133 8.55 29.74 -9.27
C GLN A 133 8.53 31.03 -10.11
N THR A 134 7.79 31.04 -11.22
CA THR A 134 7.58 32.24 -12.05
C THR A 134 6.87 33.33 -11.27
N GLN A 135 5.77 33.03 -10.56
CA GLN A 135 5.08 34.03 -9.72
C GLN A 135 5.95 34.60 -8.60
N LEU A 136 6.91 33.82 -8.07
CA LEU A 136 7.88 34.32 -7.10
C LEU A 136 8.98 35.18 -7.75
N ALA A 137 9.40 34.87 -8.97
CA ALA A 137 10.33 35.69 -9.75
C ALA A 137 9.69 37.02 -10.18
N GLU A 138 8.44 37.00 -10.66
CA GLU A 138 7.63 38.19 -10.97
C GLU A 138 7.50 39.10 -9.75
N LYS A 139 7.16 38.54 -8.57
CA LYS A 139 7.07 39.32 -7.32
C LYS A 139 8.41 39.95 -6.93
N LYS A 140 9.54 39.23 -7.10
CA LYS A 140 10.89 39.80 -6.89
C LYS A 140 11.15 40.97 -7.84
N LEU A 141 10.94 40.78 -9.14
CA LEU A 141 11.08 41.83 -10.16
C LEU A 141 10.22 43.06 -9.84
N VAL A 142 8.98 42.89 -9.40
CA VAL A 142 8.12 44.01 -8.97
C VAL A 142 8.70 44.72 -7.73
N THR A 143 9.25 44.00 -6.75
CA THR A 143 9.90 44.64 -5.60
C THR A 143 11.23 45.33 -5.93
N GLU A 144 12.01 44.78 -6.86
CA GLU A 144 13.27 45.38 -7.31
C GLU A 144 13.01 46.59 -8.21
N LYS A 145 12.02 46.53 -9.10
CA LYS A 145 11.55 47.70 -9.86
C LYS A 145 11.10 48.83 -8.94
N LYS A 146 10.34 48.53 -7.88
CA LYS A 146 9.98 49.54 -6.86
C LYS A 146 11.19 50.13 -6.14
N LYS A 147 12.17 49.31 -5.74
CA LYS A 147 13.43 49.83 -5.16
C LYS A 147 14.20 50.71 -6.14
N ILE A 148 14.21 50.37 -7.43
CA ILE A 148 14.84 51.19 -8.47
C ILE A 148 14.06 52.52 -8.65
N GLU A 149 12.73 52.49 -8.65
CA GLU A 149 11.88 53.69 -8.68
C GLU A 149 12.10 54.58 -7.42
N GLU A 150 12.21 54.00 -6.23
CA GLU A 150 12.54 54.69 -4.97
C GLU A 150 13.96 55.27 -4.99
N LEU A 151 14.96 54.53 -5.46
CA LEU A 151 16.34 55.00 -5.58
C LEU A 151 16.48 56.11 -6.65
N LEU A 152 15.74 56.02 -7.75
CA LEU A 152 15.67 57.09 -8.76
C LEU A 152 14.99 58.34 -8.19
N LEU A 153 13.96 58.19 -7.36
CA LEU A 153 13.34 59.33 -6.66
C LEU A 153 14.35 60.02 -5.74
N ILE A 154 15.03 59.25 -4.88
CA ILE A 154 16.08 59.76 -3.97
C ILE A 154 17.24 60.41 -4.76
N TYR A 155 17.64 59.83 -5.89
CA TYR A 155 18.68 60.39 -6.77
C TYR A 155 18.24 61.72 -7.40
N ASN A 156 16.97 61.84 -7.81
CA ASN A 156 16.45 63.10 -8.34
C ASN A 156 16.32 64.17 -7.24
N ASP A 157 15.78 63.82 -6.07
CA ASP A 157 15.63 64.72 -4.92
C ASP A 157 17.00 65.23 -4.41
N THR A 158 18.03 64.39 -4.41
CA THR A 158 19.39 64.81 -4.03
C THR A 158 20.04 65.71 -5.09
N ASN A 159 19.87 65.43 -6.39
CA ASN A 159 20.37 66.29 -7.46
C ASN A 159 19.72 67.69 -7.50
N ILE A 160 18.48 67.84 -7.03
CA ILE A 160 17.81 69.16 -6.87
C ILE A 160 18.56 70.06 -5.88
N THR A 161 19.41 69.51 -4.99
CA THR A 161 20.20 70.29 -4.01
C THR A 161 21.69 70.46 -4.32
N SER A 162 22.20 69.86 -5.40
CA SER A 162 23.58 70.10 -5.85
C SER A 162 23.73 70.06 -7.38
N GLY A 163 23.70 71.24 -8.00
CA GLY A 163 23.80 71.37 -9.46
C GLY A 163 25.19 71.02 -10.01
N LYS A 164 25.34 69.79 -10.50
CA LYS A 164 26.37 69.42 -11.49
C LYS A 164 25.76 68.49 -12.54
N GLU A 165 25.65 68.99 -13.76
CA GLU A 165 25.24 68.19 -14.91
C GLU A 165 26.30 67.12 -15.21
N PHE A 166 25.88 65.86 -15.27
CA PHE A 166 26.66 64.78 -15.88
C PHE A 166 25.96 64.33 -17.15
N VAL A 167 26.61 64.57 -18.29
CA VAL A 167 26.13 64.14 -19.60
C VAL A 167 26.26 62.62 -19.69
N PHE A 168 25.13 61.93 -19.84
CA PHE A 168 25.14 60.53 -20.25
C PHE A 168 25.27 60.45 -21.77
N GLU A 169 26.47 60.13 -22.22
CA GLU A 169 26.78 59.94 -23.63
C GLU A 169 26.17 58.62 -24.14
N SER A 170 25.43 58.70 -25.25
CA SER A 170 24.69 57.57 -25.80
C SER A 170 25.62 56.60 -26.52
N ILE A 171 25.87 55.43 -25.94
CA ILE A 171 26.64 54.37 -26.61
C ILE A 171 25.76 53.66 -27.64
N GLU A 172 26.04 53.94 -28.91
CA GLU A 172 25.47 53.20 -30.05
C GLU A 172 26.00 51.76 -30.10
N ARG A 173 25.26 50.86 -30.77
CA ARG A 173 25.69 49.46 -30.96
C ARG A 173 26.52 49.35 -32.25
N GLU A 174 27.84 49.26 -32.10
CA GLU A 174 28.71 48.71 -33.15
C GLU A 174 29.06 47.24 -32.87
N GLU A 175 29.01 46.43 -33.93
CA GLU A 175 29.17 44.97 -33.89
C GLU A 175 30.55 44.58 -34.45
N PHE A 176 31.56 44.57 -33.57
CA PHE A 176 32.91 44.12 -33.93
C PHE A 176 33.16 42.66 -33.55
N LEU A 177 33.25 41.81 -34.57
CA LEU A 177 33.89 40.50 -34.51
C LEU A 177 35.36 40.66 -34.94
N ASP A 178 36.30 40.14 -34.14
CA ASP A 178 37.72 40.05 -34.51
C ASP A 178 38.34 38.71 -34.04
N PRO A 179 39.47 38.27 -34.60
CA PRO A 179 39.66 36.85 -34.93
C PRO A 179 40.38 35.98 -33.90
N MET A 180 40.29 34.67 -34.14
CA MET A 180 40.97 33.61 -33.41
C MET A 180 42.50 33.67 -33.59
N SER A 181 43.22 33.98 -32.52
CA SER A 181 44.69 33.86 -32.46
C SER A 181 45.11 32.39 -32.54
N LYS A 182 46.10 32.09 -33.39
CA LYS A 182 46.76 30.78 -33.49
C LYS A 182 48.19 30.91 -32.98
N ASP A 183 48.50 30.22 -31.89
CA ASP A 183 49.88 29.92 -31.52
C ASP A 183 50.05 28.40 -31.44
N PHE A 184 51.05 27.91 -32.17
CA PHE A 184 51.47 26.50 -32.24
C PHE A 184 52.95 26.47 -31.89
N ASP A 185 53.29 26.13 -30.65
CA ASP A 185 54.66 25.80 -30.29
C ASP A 185 54.89 24.30 -30.39
N VAL A 186 55.82 23.91 -31.26
CA VAL A 186 56.34 22.54 -31.38
C VAL A 186 57.82 22.58 -31.07
N LEU A 187 58.20 22.09 -29.89
CA LEU A 187 59.59 21.84 -29.53
C LEU A 187 59.80 20.40 -29.03
N THR A 188 61.02 19.94 -29.22
CA THR A 188 61.40 18.52 -29.20
C THR A 188 61.61 17.93 -27.80
N PRO A 189 61.63 16.59 -27.65
CA PRO A 189 61.79 15.93 -26.36
C PRO A 189 63.11 16.28 -25.65
N GLN A 190 63.07 16.33 -24.32
CA GLN A 190 64.27 16.39 -23.47
C GLN A 190 64.70 15.00 -23.00
N ASP A 191 66.01 14.87 -22.75
CA ASP A 191 66.68 13.66 -22.23
C ASP A 191 66.21 13.25 -20.82
N PRO A 192 66.48 12.01 -20.37
CA PRO A 192 65.86 11.43 -19.17
C PRO A 192 66.32 12.13 -17.88
N HIS A 193 65.46 13.02 -17.37
CA HIS A 193 65.65 13.63 -16.06
C HIS A 193 65.63 12.56 -14.97
N VAL A 194 66.66 12.56 -14.10
CA VAL A 194 66.69 11.70 -12.91
C VAL A 194 65.45 12.01 -12.08
N VAL A 195 64.63 11.00 -11.82
CA VAL A 195 63.42 11.16 -11.01
C VAL A 195 63.83 11.34 -9.55
N ASP A 196 63.60 12.54 -9.02
CA ASP A 196 63.72 12.79 -7.59
C ASP A 196 62.63 11.98 -6.88
N ILE A 197 63.07 10.89 -6.22
CA ILE A 197 62.20 9.98 -5.47
C ILE A 197 61.44 10.74 -4.38
N VAL A 198 62.01 11.82 -3.81
CA VAL A 198 61.33 12.66 -2.81
C VAL A 198 60.18 13.41 -3.47
N GLN A 199 60.35 13.95 -4.68
CA GLN A 199 59.25 14.60 -5.43
C GLN A 199 58.19 13.58 -5.88
N GLN A 200 58.57 12.36 -6.26
CA GLN A 200 57.62 11.30 -6.60
C GLN A 200 56.83 10.85 -5.35
N CYS A 201 57.49 10.64 -4.22
CA CYS A 201 56.82 10.37 -2.94
C CYS A 201 55.93 11.55 -2.50
N GLN A 202 56.38 12.80 -2.63
CA GLN A 202 55.54 13.99 -2.36
C GLN A 202 54.36 14.12 -3.32
N LYS A 203 54.48 13.65 -4.56
CA LYS A 203 53.36 13.58 -5.51
C LYS A 203 52.36 12.50 -5.08
N ILE A 204 52.83 11.30 -4.76
CA ILE A 204 51.99 10.20 -4.25
C ILE A 204 51.32 10.58 -2.92
N ILE A 205 52.01 11.26 -2.01
CA ILE A 205 51.45 11.80 -0.77
C ILE A 205 50.32 12.80 -1.08
N ARG A 206 50.55 13.78 -1.96
CA ARG A 206 49.49 14.74 -2.38
C ARG A 206 48.31 14.06 -3.09
N GLU A 207 48.55 13.03 -3.87
CA GLU A 207 47.50 12.24 -4.54
C GLU A 207 46.70 11.40 -3.53
N LEU A 208 47.36 10.81 -2.54
CA LEU A 208 46.73 10.11 -1.42
C LEU A 208 45.95 11.05 -0.51
N GLU A 209 46.52 12.21 -0.13
CA GLU A 209 45.85 13.28 0.61
C GLU A 209 44.61 13.78 -0.14
N GLN A 210 44.71 13.98 -1.46
CA GLN A 210 43.57 14.37 -2.28
C GLN A 210 42.54 13.25 -2.41
N SER A 211 42.94 11.97 -2.46
CA SER A 211 41.99 10.84 -2.43
C SER A 211 41.31 10.70 -1.07
N ASN A 212 42.05 10.91 0.03
CA ASN A 212 41.56 10.80 1.40
C ASN A 212 40.61 11.98 1.71
N LYS A 213 40.91 13.18 1.20
CA LYS A 213 39.98 14.30 1.19
C LYS A 213 38.71 13.98 0.37
N LYS A 214 38.84 13.46 -0.86
CA LYS A 214 37.70 13.02 -1.68
C LYS A 214 36.87 11.92 -1.00
N LEU A 215 37.48 11.05 -0.20
CA LEU A 215 36.79 10.05 0.61
C LEU A 215 36.10 10.68 1.83
N SER A 216 36.76 11.56 2.58
CA SER A 216 36.16 12.28 3.72
C SER A 216 35.01 13.20 3.29
N ASP A 217 35.11 13.85 2.13
CA ASP A 217 34.03 14.70 1.61
C ASP A 217 32.85 13.84 1.08
N LYS A 218 33.11 12.62 0.58
CA LYS A 218 32.05 11.62 0.34
C LYS A 218 31.45 11.07 1.63
N GLU A 219 32.27 10.82 2.66
CA GLU A 219 31.82 10.33 3.96
C GLU A 219 30.89 11.34 4.63
N LYS A 220 31.24 12.62 4.65
CA LYS A 220 30.37 13.71 5.13
C LYS A 220 29.06 13.77 4.35
N ASN A 221 29.11 13.65 3.02
CA ASN A 221 27.91 13.66 2.17
C ASN A 221 27.02 12.43 2.46
N LEU A 222 27.61 11.24 2.69
CA LEU A 222 26.86 10.05 3.12
C LEU A 222 26.31 10.19 4.55
N GLN A 223 27.06 10.78 5.48
CA GLN A 223 26.57 11.09 6.83
C GLN A 223 25.42 12.11 6.78
N GLU A 224 25.51 13.14 5.95
CA GLU A 224 24.46 14.12 5.72
C GLU A 224 23.23 13.50 5.03
N GLN A 225 23.40 12.59 4.07
CA GLN A 225 22.31 11.79 3.49
C GLN A 225 21.65 10.90 4.56
N ILE A 226 22.43 10.22 5.41
CA ILE A 226 21.91 9.40 6.52
C ILE A 226 21.13 10.28 7.51
N LEU A 227 21.63 11.46 7.86
CA LEU A 227 20.96 12.40 8.77
C LEU A 227 19.66 12.93 8.16
N ASN A 228 19.67 13.28 6.88
CA ASN A 228 18.46 13.66 6.12
C ASN A 228 17.45 12.50 6.02
N LEU A 229 17.91 11.26 5.82
CA LEU A 229 17.04 10.06 5.81
C LEU A 229 16.48 9.76 7.20
N GLN A 230 17.26 9.89 8.27
CA GLN A 230 16.79 9.80 9.65
C GLN A 230 15.76 10.90 9.97
N GLN A 231 15.99 12.13 9.50
CA GLN A 231 15.04 13.22 9.67
C GLN A 231 13.76 13.02 8.84
N GLN A 232 13.85 12.40 7.65
CA GLN A 232 12.68 11.92 6.91
C GLN A 232 11.95 10.79 7.65
N ILE A 233 12.67 9.84 8.26
CA ILE A 233 12.07 8.76 9.06
C ILE A 233 11.34 9.36 10.25
N VAL A 234 11.96 10.21 11.07
CA VAL A 234 11.31 10.90 12.20
C VAL A 234 10.12 11.76 11.75
N SER A 235 10.17 12.35 10.55
CA SER A 235 9.05 13.10 9.98
C SER A 235 7.92 12.19 9.51
N ARG A 236 8.24 11.04 8.90
CA ARG A 236 7.29 9.97 8.54
C ARG A 236 6.70 9.31 9.78
N GLU A 237 7.45 9.10 10.84
CA GLU A 237 6.96 8.55 12.12
C GLU A 237 6.01 9.53 12.82
N LYS A 238 6.32 10.83 12.81
CA LYS A 238 5.39 11.87 13.27
C LYS A 238 4.12 11.91 12.42
N GLU A 239 4.24 11.74 11.10
CA GLU A 239 3.08 11.67 10.21
C GLU A 239 2.31 10.35 10.37
N ILE A 240 2.95 9.22 10.63
CA ILE A 240 2.32 7.92 10.96
C ILE A 240 1.61 8.00 12.31
N ALA A 241 2.19 8.66 13.31
CA ALA A 241 1.52 8.95 14.58
C ALA A 241 0.32 9.88 14.37
N ARG A 242 0.46 10.94 13.57
CA ARG A 242 -0.64 11.88 13.26
C ARG A 242 -1.76 11.21 12.46
N LEU A 243 -1.43 10.42 11.44
CA LEU A 243 -2.36 9.63 10.64
C LEU A 243 -2.97 8.48 11.46
N GLY A 244 -2.23 7.90 12.39
CA GLY A 244 -2.71 6.92 13.37
C GLY A 244 -3.78 7.53 14.27
N SER A 245 -3.50 8.69 14.88
CA SER A 245 -4.50 9.46 15.64
C SER A 245 -5.67 9.90 14.75
N LEU A 246 -5.45 10.27 13.48
CA LEU A 246 -6.53 10.57 12.53
C LEU A 246 -7.36 9.33 12.14
N LEU A 247 -6.76 8.14 12.12
CA LEU A 247 -7.43 6.87 11.81
C LEU A 247 -8.22 6.36 13.01
N ILE A 248 -7.72 6.56 14.22
CA ILE A 248 -8.46 6.35 15.47
C ILE A 248 -9.66 7.30 15.49
N ASN A 249 -9.44 8.62 15.31
CA ASN A 249 -10.51 9.62 15.26
C ASN A 249 -11.44 9.50 14.02
N LYS A 250 -11.10 8.65 13.03
CA LYS A 250 -12.00 8.26 11.93
C LYS A 250 -12.74 6.93 12.14
N ARG A 251 -12.31 6.11 13.11
CA ARG A 251 -13.03 4.91 13.57
C ARG A 251 -13.97 5.23 14.74
N SER A 252 -13.71 6.31 15.47
CA SER A 252 -14.67 6.99 16.36
C SER A 252 -15.80 7.68 15.58
N GLY A 253 -16.59 6.91 14.81
CA GLY A 253 -17.63 7.43 13.93
C GLY A 253 -18.73 8.19 14.66
N ASN A 254 -18.57 9.51 14.76
CA ASN A 254 -19.55 10.51 15.20
C ASN A 254 -19.04 11.92 14.87
N PHE A 255 -19.34 12.45 13.69
CA PHE A 255 -19.81 13.85 13.57
C PHE A 255 -20.51 14.12 12.23
N ASP A 256 -21.43 15.07 12.23
CA ASP A 256 -22.18 15.54 11.06
C ASP A 256 -21.29 16.17 9.99
N VAL A 257 -21.73 16.07 8.72
CA VAL A 257 -20.98 16.51 7.52
C VAL A 257 -20.98 18.04 7.37
N PRO A 258 -19.81 18.70 7.36
CA PRO A 258 -19.67 20.11 7.00
C PRO A 258 -18.87 20.23 5.69
N SER A 259 -19.60 20.40 4.57
CA SER A 259 -19.08 20.63 3.20
C SER A 259 -18.25 19.50 2.55
N SER A 260 -18.61 19.15 1.31
CA SER A 260 -18.09 18.00 0.56
C SER A 260 -16.69 18.14 -0.05
N SER A 261 -16.01 19.27 0.14
CA SER A 261 -14.70 19.54 -0.49
C SER A 261 -13.56 18.70 0.12
N ASP A 262 -13.37 18.80 1.44
CA ASP A 262 -12.20 18.19 2.09
C ASP A 262 -12.35 16.67 2.26
N ALA A 263 -13.60 16.18 2.32
CA ALA A 263 -13.88 14.75 2.30
C ALA A 263 -13.39 14.10 1.01
N ASN A 264 -13.71 14.68 -0.16
CA ASN A 264 -13.28 14.18 -1.46
C ASN A 264 -11.77 14.28 -1.64
N SER A 265 -11.13 15.39 -1.23
CA SER A 265 -9.67 15.52 -1.20
C SER A 265 -9.01 14.45 -0.32
N LYS A 266 -9.62 14.08 0.81
CA LYS A 266 -9.11 13.04 1.71
C LYS A 266 -9.33 11.63 1.18
N VAL A 267 -10.42 11.38 0.44
CA VAL A 267 -10.64 10.12 -0.29
C VAL A 267 -9.60 10.00 -1.40
N GLN A 268 -9.42 11.04 -2.21
CA GLN A 268 -8.41 11.10 -3.28
C GLN A 268 -6.99 10.85 -2.77
N GLN A 269 -6.60 11.42 -1.62
CA GLN A 269 -5.31 11.10 -0.98
C GLN A 269 -5.17 9.62 -0.58
N LEU A 270 -6.24 8.99 -0.09
CA LEU A 270 -6.23 7.57 0.27
C LEU A 270 -6.25 6.67 -0.96
N GLU A 271 -6.91 7.08 -2.04
CA GLU A 271 -6.86 6.43 -3.35
C GLU A 271 -5.44 6.49 -3.92
N THR A 272 -4.77 7.66 -3.90
CA THR A 272 -3.36 7.77 -4.32
C THR A 272 -2.41 6.93 -3.45
N GLN A 273 -2.67 6.82 -2.14
CA GLN A 273 -1.87 5.95 -1.25
C GLN A 273 -2.12 4.46 -1.50
N LEU A 274 -3.37 4.06 -1.76
CA LEU A 274 -3.72 2.70 -2.18
C LEU A 274 -3.14 2.39 -3.57
N GLU A 275 -3.10 3.35 -4.48
CA GLU A 275 -2.52 3.21 -5.81
C GLU A 275 -0.99 3.07 -5.75
N TYR A 276 -0.30 3.86 -4.93
CA TYR A 276 1.14 3.67 -4.67
C TYR A 276 1.43 2.29 -4.06
N LEU A 277 0.60 1.84 -3.10
CA LEU A 277 0.75 0.51 -2.51
C LEU A 277 0.44 -0.61 -3.51
N GLN A 278 -0.55 -0.43 -4.40
CA GLN A 278 -0.83 -1.38 -5.49
C GLN A 278 0.27 -1.39 -6.54
N GLU A 279 0.85 -0.25 -6.91
CA GLU A 279 1.99 -0.16 -7.83
C GLU A 279 3.22 -0.86 -7.22
N TYR A 280 3.48 -0.65 -5.93
CA TYR A 280 4.57 -1.31 -5.21
C TYR A 280 4.35 -2.82 -5.07
N ILE A 281 3.12 -3.27 -4.77
CA ILE A 281 2.77 -4.70 -4.76
C ILE A 281 2.91 -5.30 -6.16
N MET A 282 2.43 -4.64 -7.21
CA MET A 282 2.60 -5.10 -8.60
C MET A 282 4.08 -5.16 -9.01
N GLY A 283 4.91 -4.22 -8.55
CA GLY A 283 6.36 -4.28 -8.72
C GLY A 283 6.95 -5.53 -8.07
N LEU A 284 6.64 -5.78 -6.80
CA LEU A 284 7.09 -6.99 -6.09
C LEU A 284 6.53 -8.29 -6.69
N GLU A 285 5.32 -8.28 -7.25
CA GLU A 285 4.74 -9.41 -7.99
C GLU A 285 5.45 -9.64 -9.34
N GLN A 286 5.85 -8.57 -10.05
CA GLN A 286 6.66 -8.67 -11.26
C GLN A 286 8.08 -9.16 -10.94
N ASP A 287 8.77 -8.55 -9.97
CA ASP A 287 10.11 -8.96 -9.51
C ASP A 287 10.10 -10.42 -9.09
N ARG A 288 9.08 -10.83 -8.31
CA ARG A 288 8.87 -12.24 -7.94
C ARG A 288 8.63 -13.12 -9.17
N SER A 289 7.83 -12.69 -10.13
CA SER A 289 7.59 -13.44 -11.37
C SER A 289 8.86 -13.55 -12.23
N GLU A 290 9.75 -12.57 -12.20
CA GLU A 290 11.04 -12.61 -12.91
C GLU A 290 12.04 -13.51 -12.18
N LEU A 291 12.11 -13.45 -10.85
CA LEU A 291 12.87 -14.41 -10.02
C LEU A 291 12.34 -15.85 -10.13
N GLU A 292 11.03 -16.07 -10.25
CA GLU A 292 10.46 -17.41 -10.46
C GLU A 292 10.80 -17.95 -11.86
N LYS A 293 10.89 -17.09 -12.89
CA LYS A 293 11.39 -17.46 -14.23
C LYS A 293 12.88 -17.74 -14.21
N GLU A 294 13.70 -16.91 -13.55
CA GLU A 294 15.13 -17.13 -13.41
C GLU A 294 15.42 -18.43 -12.66
N LYS A 295 14.73 -18.67 -11.54
CA LYS A 295 14.77 -19.94 -10.80
C LYS A 295 14.41 -21.14 -11.69
N MET A 296 13.38 -21.03 -12.54
CA MET A 296 13.03 -22.10 -13.49
C MET A 296 14.11 -22.30 -14.55
N ASN A 297 14.72 -21.23 -15.06
CA ASN A 297 15.83 -21.33 -16.02
C ASN A 297 17.08 -21.96 -15.38
N VAL A 298 17.38 -21.66 -14.12
CA VAL A 298 18.48 -22.28 -13.37
C VAL A 298 18.18 -23.75 -13.07
N ILE A 299 16.96 -24.09 -12.61
CA ILE A 299 16.54 -25.49 -12.42
C ILE A 299 16.63 -26.27 -13.74
N LYS A 300 16.20 -25.68 -14.85
CA LYS A 300 16.28 -26.30 -16.18
C LYS A 300 17.74 -26.56 -16.59
N LYS A 301 18.63 -25.59 -16.42
CA LYS A 301 20.07 -25.78 -16.67
C LYS A 301 20.69 -26.86 -15.80
N VAL A 302 20.40 -26.86 -14.49
CA VAL A 302 20.93 -27.87 -13.55
C VAL A 302 20.39 -29.26 -13.88
N GLU A 303 19.16 -29.39 -14.38
CA GLU A 303 18.60 -30.67 -14.83
C GLU A 303 19.18 -31.11 -16.20
N GLU A 304 19.51 -30.16 -17.08
CA GLU A 304 20.25 -30.40 -18.34
C GLU A 304 21.70 -30.86 -18.07
N GLU A 305 22.46 -30.13 -17.24
CA GLU A 305 23.81 -30.49 -16.76
C GLU A 305 23.81 -31.85 -16.04
N LYS A 306 22.79 -32.12 -15.21
CA LYS A 306 22.61 -33.41 -14.54
C LYS A 306 22.31 -34.56 -15.52
N GLN A 307 21.57 -34.30 -16.59
CA GLN A 307 21.30 -35.30 -17.62
C GLN A 307 22.55 -35.60 -18.45
N GLU A 308 23.35 -34.58 -18.79
CA GLU A 308 24.66 -34.71 -19.44
C GLU A 308 25.63 -35.54 -18.59
N ILE A 309 25.77 -35.23 -17.30
CA ILE A 309 26.60 -36.01 -16.34
C ILE A 309 26.09 -37.45 -16.19
N LEU A 310 24.79 -37.70 -16.28
CA LEU A 310 24.22 -39.06 -16.24
C LEU A 310 24.52 -39.86 -17.52
N GLU A 311 24.59 -39.20 -18.67
CA GLU A 311 24.97 -39.79 -19.96
C GLU A 311 26.47 -40.09 -19.98
N GLU A 312 27.33 -39.16 -19.56
CA GLU A 312 28.77 -39.40 -19.33
C GLU A 312 29.03 -40.56 -18.36
N LEU A 313 28.27 -40.64 -17.26
CA LEU A 313 28.36 -41.75 -16.31
C LEU A 313 27.84 -43.09 -16.86
N GLN A 314 26.94 -43.08 -17.86
CA GLN A 314 26.57 -44.30 -18.57
C GLN A 314 27.68 -44.72 -19.53
N ASP A 315 28.20 -43.81 -20.36
CA ASP A 315 29.28 -44.11 -21.30
C ASP A 315 30.53 -44.61 -20.58
N ALA A 316 30.93 -43.95 -19.48
CA ALA A 316 32.03 -44.39 -18.64
C ALA A 316 31.76 -45.76 -17.99
N ARG A 317 30.50 -46.11 -17.66
CA ARG A 317 30.15 -47.47 -17.19
C ARG A 317 30.23 -48.50 -18.30
N GLU A 318 29.78 -48.17 -19.51
CA GLU A 318 29.89 -49.07 -20.66
C GLU A 318 31.35 -49.27 -21.07
N GLU A 319 32.20 -48.23 -20.99
CA GLU A 319 33.65 -48.35 -21.15
C GLU A 319 34.26 -49.21 -20.04
N ASN A 320 33.92 -48.99 -18.76
CA ASN A 320 34.38 -49.86 -17.67
C ASN A 320 33.92 -51.32 -17.85
N VAL A 321 32.74 -51.58 -18.43
CA VAL A 321 32.30 -52.95 -18.78
C VAL A 321 33.10 -53.50 -19.97
N LYS A 322 33.42 -52.70 -20.99
CA LYS A 322 34.30 -53.10 -22.11
C LYS A 322 35.69 -53.46 -21.59
N LEU A 323 36.29 -52.58 -20.77
CA LEU A 323 37.58 -52.79 -20.11
C LEU A 323 37.57 -53.96 -19.12
N PHE A 324 36.47 -54.20 -18.38
CA PHE A 324 36.35 -55.38 -17.52
C PHE A 324 36.32 -56.68 -18.34
N ASN A 325 35.59 -56.70 -19.46
CA ASN A 325 35.59 -57.85 -20.38
C ASN A 325 36.96 -58.05 -21.07
N GLU A 326 37.73 -56.99 -21.28
CA GLU A 326 39.11 -57.07 -21.79
C GLU A 326 40.10 -57.53 -20.71
N LEU A 327 39.98 -57.04 -19.48
CA LEU A 327 40.71 -57.55 -18.32
C LEU A 327 40.39 -59.01 -18.05
N GLN A 328 39.13 -59.46 -18.21
CA GLN A 328 38.76 -60.87 -18.07
C GLN A 328 39.38 -61.74 -19.18
N LYS A 329 39.43 -61.25 -20.44
CA LYS A 329 40.18 -61.93 -21.53
C LYS A 329 41.68 -61.98 -21.24
N LEU A 330 42.26 -60.89 -20.74
CA LEU A 330 43.67 -60.82 -20.34
C LEU A 330 43.96 -61.67 -19.09
N GLU A 331 43.01 -61.86 -18.19
CA GLU A 331 43.11 -62.78 -17.06
C GLU A 331 43.01 -64.24 -17.53
N HIS A 332 42.11 -64.58 -18.45
CA HIS A 332 42.11 -65.90 -19.09
C HIS A 332 43.45 -66.19 -19.79
N LEU A 333 43.94 -65.27 -20.64
CA LEU A 333 45.24 -65.39 -21.30
C LEU A 333 46.40 -65.42 -20.28
N SER A 334 46.32 -64.67 -19.19
CA SER A 334 47.33 -64.65 -18.11
C SER A 334 47.23 -65.84 -17.17
N ASN A 335 46.14 -66.61 -17.19
CA ASN A 335 46.00 -67.89 -16.51
C ASN A 335 46.46 -69.03 -17.43
N GLU A 336 46.21 -68.96 -18.74
CA GLU A 336 46.82 -69.84 -19.75
C GLU A 336 48.36 -69.69 -19.76
N LEU A 337 48.90 -68.46 -19.66
CA LEU A 337 50.33 -68.23 -19.38
C LEU A 337 50.72 -68.49 -17.91
N GLY A 338 49.77 -68.36 -16.98
CA GLY A 338 49.99 -68.44 -15.53
C GLY A 338 50.23 -69.85 -15.02
N GLU A 339 49.47 -70.81 -15.55
CA GLU A 339 49.64 -72.25 -15.38
C GLU A 339 51.00 -72.75 -15.91
N THR A 340 51.70 -71.96 -16.73
CA THR A 340 52.98 -72.36 -17.35
C THR A 340 54.27 -71.83 -16.71
N ASP A 341 54.32 -70.76 -15.88
CA ASP A 341 55.62 -70.30 -15.29
C ASP A 341 55.66 -69.52 -13.95
N THR A 342 54.57 -69.01 -13.32
CA THR A 342 54.76 -67.90 -12.31
C THR A 342 54.21 -68.04 -10.87
N HIS A 343 53.73 -69.20 -10.42
CA HIS A 343 53.19 -69.33 -9.04
C HIS A 343 54.24 -69.02 -7.93
N SER A 344 55.55 -69.20 -8.18
CA SER A 344 56.61 -68.93 -7.20
C SER A 344 57.11 -67.48 -7.11
N ARG A 345 56.69 -66.56 -8.00
CA ARG A 345 57.20 -65.16 -8.02
C ARG A 345 56.37 -64.20 -7.15
N LYS A 346 55.03 -64.33 -7.12
CA LYS A 346 54.13 -63.37 -6.43
C LYS A 346 54.42 -63.25 -4.92
N THR A 347 54.69 -64.35 -4.23
CA THR A 347 54.95 -64.38 -2.77
C THR A 347 56.22 -63.62 -2.35
N ARG A 348 57.18 -63.42 -3.27
CA ARG A 348 58.47 -62.77 -2.94
C ARG A 348 58.43 -61.24 -3.04
N ILE A 349 57.47 -60.68 -3.79
CA ILE A 349 57.36 -59.24 -4.03
C ILE A 349 56.58 -58.56 -2.90
N LEU A 350 55.52 -59.19 -2.38
CA LEU A 350 54.71 -58.64 -1.27
C LEU A 350 55.54 -58.38 0.00
N ALA A 351 56.54 -59.22 0.28
CA ALA A 351 57.46 -59.01 1.40
C ALA A 351 58.44 -57.83 1.21
N SER A 352 58.65 -57.36 -0.03
CA SER A 352 59.57 -56.26 -0.34
C SER A 352 58.92 -54.87 -0.29
N ILE A 353 57.58 -54.80 -0.28
CA ILE A 353 56.83 -53.54 -0.39
C ILE A 353 56.54 -52.93 1.00
N LEU A 354 56.53 -53.75 2.06
CA LEU A 354 56.12 -53.37 3.42
C LEU A 354 57.23 -52.76 4.31
N SER A 355 58.42 -52.47 3.77
CA SER A 355 59.60 -52.11 4.59
C SER A 355 60.31 -50.80 4.24
N ASN A 356 59.97 -50.12 3.14
CA ASN A 356 60.86 -49.11 2.51
C ASN A 356 60.24 -47.73 2.22
N ASN A 357 59.04 -47.40 2.72
CA ASN A 357 58.34 -46.14 2.40
C ASN A 357 57.86 -45.37 3.65
N GLU A 358 58.76 -45.11 4.60
CA GLU A 358 58.60 -43.99 5.55
C GLU A 358 59.30 -42.74 5.00
N GLU A 359 58.72 -42.12 3.97
CA GLU A 359 58.98 -40.71 3.59
C GLU A 359 57.90 -40.22 2.59
N GLU A 360 57.61 -38.92 2.62
CA GLU A 360 56.49 -38.28 1.88
C GLU A 360 56.82 -38.03 0.39
N PRO A 361 55.83 -38.11 -0.54
CA PRO A 361 54.84 -37.03 -0.67
C PRO A 361 53.39 -37.49 -0.93
N ARG A 362 52.45 -37.07 -0.06
CA ARG A 362 50.99 -37.12 -0.33
C ARG A 362 50.44 -35.74 -0.69
N GLN A 363 50.84 -35.20 -1.84
CA GLN A 363 50.36 -33.91 -2.35
C GLN A 363 48.95 -34.00 -2.98
N GLU A 364 48.04 -34.80 -2.40
CA GLU A 364 46.70 -35.04 -2.97
C GLU A 364 45.68 -35.52 -1.91
N LEU A 365 45.36 -34.67 -0.92
CA LEU A 365 44.28 -34.95 0.06
C LEU A 365 43.52 -33.71 0.58
N GLY A 366 43.43 -32.63 -0.21
CA GLY A 366 42.81 -31.36 0.21
C GLY A 366 41.30 -31.38 0.47
N GLN A 367 40.60 -32.50 0.23
CA GLN A 367 39.14 -32.61 0.34
C GLN A 367 38.67 -33.34 1.62
N SER A 368 39.53 -34.11 2.30
CA SER A 368 39.14 -34.88 3.49
C SER A 368 39.26 -34.10 4.80
N THR A 369 40.10 -33.06 4.88
CA THR A 369 40.25 -32.24 6.10
C THR A 369 39.05 -31.32 6.33
N ASN A 370 38.55 -30.67 5.28
CA ASN A 370 37.37 -29.80 5.37
C ASN A 370 36.11 -30.55 5.83
N THR A 371 35.94 -31.80 5.41
CA THR A 371 34.79 -32.64 5.81
C THR A 371 34.88 -33.11 7.27
N TRP A 372 36.07 -33.33 7.82
CA TRP A 372 36.24 -33.56 9.26
C TRP A 372 36.01 -32.28 10.09
N GLN A 373 36.55 -31.13 9.65
CA GLN A 373 36.37 -29.86 10.35
C GLN A 373 34.88 -29.45 10.40
N LEU A 374 34.18 -29.48 9.26
CA LEU A 374 32.73 -29.23 9.19
C LEU A 374 31.92 -30.16 10.11
N LYS A 375 32.37 -31.41 10.30
CA LYS A 375 31.69 -32.37 11.17
C LYS A 375 31.89 -32.03 12.65
N VAL A 376 33.11 -31.66 13.04
CA VAL A 376 33.44 -31.18 14.39
C VAL A 376 32.70 -29.87 14.69
N ASP A 377 32.66 -28.94 13.75
CA ASP A 377 31.97 -27.65 13.90
C ASP A 377 30.45 -27.85 14.03
N PHE A 378 29.86 -28.76 13.24
CA PHE A 378 28.43 -29.12 13.35
C PHE A 378 28.11 -29.80 14.70
N GLU A 379 28.98 -30.68 15.18
CA GLU A 379 28.82 -31.35 16.47
C GLU A 379 29.00 -30.37 17.65
N ASN A 380 29.91 -29.40 17.54
CA ASN A 380 30.03 -28.29 18.49
C ASN A 380 28.75 -27.40 18.50
N VAL A 381 28.24 -27.01 17.33
CA VAL A 381 27.00 -26.21 17.22
C VAL A 381 25.78 -26.99 17.72
N SER A 382 25.73 -28.31 17.57
CA SER A 382 24.68 -29.14 18.18
C SER A 382 24.79 -29.12 19.71
N ASN A 383 25.98 -29.36 20.26
CA ASN A 383 26.23 -29.33 21.71
C ASN A 383 25.94 -27.94 22.34
N GLU A 384 26.17 -26.84 21.60
CA GLU A 384 25.82 -25.49 22.05
C GLU A 384 24.30 -25.26 21.99
N ASN A 385 23.61 -25.69 20.92
CA ASN A 385 22.14 -25.64 20.84
C ASN A 385 21.47 -26.44 21.95
N ASP A 386 21.97 -27.63 22.30
CA ASP A 386 21.42 -28.44 23.39
C ASP A 386 21.65 -27.82 24.76
N GLN A 387 22.80 -27.15 24.97
CA GLN A 387 23.02 -26.33 26.17
C GLN A 387 22.07 -25.11 26.23
N LEU A 388 21.87 -24.42 25.11
CA LEU A 388 20.92 -23.30 25.00
C LEU A 388 19.47 -23.75 25.24
N ARG A 389 19.07 -24.94 24.78
CA ARG A 389 17.77 -25.57 25.11
C ARG A 389 17.64 -25.79 26.62
N VAL A 390 18.65 -26.38 27.26
CA VAL A 390 18.63 -26.61 28.72
C VAL A 390 18.61 -25.30 29.53
N VAL A 391 19.21 -24.21 29.02
CA VAL A 391 19.09 -22.87 29.62
C VAL A 391 17.70 -22.27 29.39
N LEU A 392 17.13 -22.41 28.20
CA LEU A 392 15.78 -21.95 27.88
C LEU A 392 14.73 -22.67 28.73
N ASP A 393 14.80 -23.99 28.87
CA ASP A 393 13.91 -24.78 29.72
C ASP A 393 13.99 -24.34 31.18
N LYS A 394 15.19 -24.02 31.70
CA LYS A 394 15.35 -23.47 33.06
C LYS A 394 14.66 -22.11 33.19
N ALA A 395 14.88 -21.20 32.23
CA ALA A 395 14.23 -19.88 32.22
C ALA A 395 12.69 -20.00 32.09
N SER A 396 12.18 -20.93 31.28
CA SER A 396 10.73 -21.20 31.18
C SER A 396 10.15 -21.75 32.48
N ASN A 397 10.84 -22.66 33.18
CA ASN A 397 10.42 -23.16 34.49
C ASN A 397 10.44 -22.06 35.56
N GLU A 398 11.43 -21.16 35.54
CA GLU A 398 11.50 -20.01 36.45
C GLU A 398 10.37 -18.99 36.17
N ILE A 399 10.09 -18.69 34.90
CA ILE A 399 8.95 -17.86 34.48
C ILE A 399 7.62 -18.49 34.94
N GLU A 400 7.45 -19.81 34.84
CA GLU A 400 6.22 -20.48 35.26
C GLU A 400 6.08 -20.52 36.80
N SER A 401 7.19 -20.61 37.55
CA SER A 401 7.20 -20.40 39.00
C SER A 401 6.79 -18.96 39.37
N LEU A 402 7.39 -17.96 38.72
CA LEU A 402 7.06 -16.55 38.95
C LEU A 402 5.60 -16.23 38.58
N ARG A 403 5.04 -16.87 37.54
CA ARG A 403 3.61 -16.79 37.19
C ARG A 403 2.73 -17.39 38.27
N LYS A 404 3.11 -18.54 38.83
CA LYS A 404 2.38 -19.19 39.93
C LYS A 404 2.40 -18.34 41.22
N ASP A 405 3.54 -17.74 41.53
CA ASP A 405 3.66 -16.82 42.66
C ASP A 405 2.83 -15.54 42.42
N LEU A 406 2.91 -14.94 41.23
CA LEU A 406 2.10 -13.79 40.84
C LEU A 406 0.60 -14.11 40.92
N GLN A 407 0.17 -15.27 40.44
CA GLN A 407 -1.21 -15.75 40.56
C GLN A 407 -1.63 -15.88 42.03
N SER A 408 -0.76 -16.43 42.90
CA SER A 408 -1.04 -16.51 44.34
C SER A 408 -1.18 -15.13 45.01
N THR A 409 -0.43 -14.12 44.55
CA THR A 409 -0.60 -12.72 45.02
C THR A 409 -1.87 -12.09 44.47
N THR A 410 -2.23 -12.39 43.22
CA THR A 410 -3.48 -11.94 42.57
C THR A 410 -4.69 -12.51 43.29
N ASP A 411 -4.68 -13.78 43.65
CA ASP A 411 -5.78 -14.42 44.40
C ASP A 411 -5.83 -13.94 45.86
N ARG A 412 -4.69 -13.65 46.50
CA ARG A 412 -4.67 -12.95 47.80
C ARG A 412 -5.29 -11.55 47.72
N LEU A 413 -4.95 -10.77 46.68
CA LEU A 413 -5.53 -9.44 46.46
C LEU A 413 -7.02 -9.53 46.12
N ARG A 414 -7.46 -10.53 45.35
CA ARG A 414 -8.88 -10.80 45.07
C ARG A 414 -9.63 -11.12 46.37
N ASN A 415 -9.07 -11.94 47.25
CA ASN A 415 -9.67 -12.30 48.54
C ASN A 415 -9.71 -11.12 49.53
N LEU A 416 -8.72 -10.22 49.50
CA LEU A 416 -8.77 -8.95 50.24
C LEU A 416 -9.83 -8.00 49.66
N TYR A 417 -9.99 -7.98 48.34
CA TYR A 417 -10.98 -7.15 47.65
C TYR A 417 -12.41 -7.63 47.90
N THR A 418 -12.69 -8.94 47.85
CA THR A 418 -14.02 -9.48 48.22
C THR A 418 -14.35 -9.19 49.68
N PHE A 419 -13.40 -9.38 50.60
CA PHE A 419 -13.58 -9.05 52.02
C PHE A 419 -13.87 -7.54 52.24
N ALA A 420 -13.25 -6.65 51.47
CA ALA A 420 -13.52 -5.22 51.52
C ALA A 420 -14.88 -4.84 50.91
N VAL A 421 -15.25 -5.44 49.78
CA VAL A 421 -16.53 -5.19 49.09
C VAL A 421 -17.70 -5.69 49.93
N GLU A 422 -17.64 -6.92 50.44
CA GLU A 422 -18.66 -7.50 51.33
C GLU A 422 -18.77 -6.73 52.65
N GLY A 423 -17.66 -6.20 53.18
CA GLY A 423 -17.63 -5.34 54.36
C GLY A 423 -18.21 -3.93 54.17
N SER A 424 -18.43 -3.47 52.93
CA SER A 424 -18.88 -2.11 52.62
C SER A 424 -20.40 -1.97 52.38
N GLY A 425 -21.14 -3.09 52.40
CA GLY A 425 -22.48 -3.21 51.83
C GLY A 425 -23.67 -3.18 52.80
N SER A 426 -23.54 -2.79 54.08
CA SER A 426 -24.70 -2.76 55.00
C SER A 426 -24.65 -1.71 56.11
N THR A 427 -25.53 -0.71 56.00
CA THR A 427 -26.06 0.08 57.12
C THR A 427 -27.57 0.07 56.94
N LYS A 428 -28.43 -0.40 57.87
CA LYS A 428 -28.51 -0.28 59.34
C LYS A 428 -29.38 -1.44 59.89
N PRO A 429 -29.63 -1.56 61.21
CA PRO A 429 -28.74 -1.39 62.38
C PRO A 429 -28.77 -2.62 63.31
N LEU A 430 -27.78 -2.76 64.20
CA LEU A 430 -27.94 -3.36 65.56
C LEU A 430 -26.69 -2.97 66.38
N ASN A 431 -26.82 -2.07 67.35
CA ASN A 431 -27.04 -2.38 68.77
C ASN A 431 -26.01 -3.37 69.39
N ILE A 432 -24.97 -2.78 69.97
CA ILE A 432 -24.11 -3.24 71.08
C ILE A 432 -24.37 -4.69 71.56
N GLN A 433 -23.46 -5.61 71.21
CA GLN A 433 -23.20 -6.81 72.02
C GLN A 433 -21.69 -7.03 72.25
N SER A 434 -21.23 -6.49 73.37
CA SER A 434 -20.45 -7.18 74.41
C SER A 434 -19.62 -8.42 74.01
N GLN A 435 -18.28 -8.30 74.12
CA GLN A 435 -17.35 -9.17 74.89
C GLN A 435 -15.99 -9.43 74.21
N LYS A 436 -14.93 -9.21 75.02
CA LYS A 436 -13.69 -10.03 75.14
C LYS A 436 -12.73 -10.13 73.95
N ILE A 437 -11.77 -9.20 74.00
CA ILE A 437 -10.31 -9.47 73.89
C ILE A 437 -9.92 -10.91 74.27
N PRO A 438 -9.05 -11.55 73.48
CA PRO A 438 -8.04 -12.50 73.98
C PRO A 438 -6.62 -11.92 73.78
N LYS A 439 -5.90 -11.65 74.87
CA LYS A 439 -4.45 -11.45 74.85
C LYS A 439 -3.76 -12.78 75.19
N VAL A 440 -2.81 -13.20 74.37
CA VAL A 440 -1.96 -14.38 74.65
C VAL A 440 -0.89 -14.00 75.69
N PRO A 441 -0.52 -14.87 76.66
CA PRO A 441 0.07 -14.43 77.94
C PRO A 441 1.54 -14.83 78.16
N LEU A 442 2.21 -14.18 79.14
CA LEU A 442 3.26 -14.64 80.11
C LEU A 442 4.04 -13.40 80.65
N LYS A 443 4.59 -13.32 81.89
CA LYS A 443 4.23 -13.85 83.24
C LYS A 443 5.14 -13.17 84.32
N LYS A 444 4.62 -12.93 85.54
CA LYS A 444 5.32 -12.48 86.81
C LYS A 444 5.77 -10.98 86.84
N SER A 445 5.76 -10.14 87.92
CA SER A 445 5.54 -10.19 89.41
C SER A 445 6.83 -9.91 90.23
N PRO A 446 6.85 -9.25 91.43
CA PRO A 446 6.00 -8.14 91.98
C PRO A 446 6.72 -7.07 92.92
N ASN A 447 5.94 -6.17 93.56
CA ASN A 447 6.05 -5.60 94.95
C ASN A 447 6.79 -4.27 95.36
N ASN A 448 6.23 -3.67 96.45
CA ASN A 448 6.76 -2.76 97.51
C ASN A 448 6.85 -1.20 97.39
N GLU A 449 5.80 -0.51 97.88
CA GLU A 449 5.72 0.41 99.07
C GLU A 449 6.86 1.35 99.61
N ASN A 450 6.52 2.66 99.74
CA ASN A 450 6.25 3.43 101.01
C ASN A 450 7.35 4.22 101.82
N VAL A 451 6.89 5.10 102.73
CA VAL A 451 7.49 5.82 103.92
C VAL A 451 8.61 6.88 103.75
N MET A 452 8.90 7.86 104.66
CA MET A 452 8.37 8.35 105.99
C MET A 452 8.56 9.92 106.08
N MET A 453 8.17 10.81 107.04
CA MET A 453 7.79 10.92 108.48
C MET A 453 8.92 10.75 109.55
N GLN A 454 8.96 11.30 110.79
CA GLN A 454 8.10 12.22 111.60
C GLN A 454 8.85 12.71 112.89
N THR A 455 8.68 13.96 113.42
CA THR A 455 9.00 14.43 114.83
C THR A 455 8.63 15.92 115.05
N ASN A 456 8.25 16.49 116.22
CA ASN A 456 8.00 16.01 117.61
C ASN A 456 6.99 16.93 118.38
N MET A 457 6.51 16.52 119.56
CA MET A 457 5.54 17.23 120.45
C MET A 457 5.80 16.91 121.94
N GLU A 458 5.44 17.84 122.86
CA GLU A 458 4.93 17.66 124.26
C GLU A 458 5.23 18.89 125.16
N ASN A 459 4.19 19.53 125.73
CA ASN A 459 4.18 20.40 126.95
C ASN A 459 2.81 21.13 127.05
N GLU A 460 1.86 20.65 127.87
CA GLU A 460 0.44 21.05 127.72
C GLU A 460 -0.21 21.85 128.88
N GLU A 461 0.35 21.92 130.10
CA GLU A 461 -0.38 22.56 131.24
C GLU A 461 -0.32 24.10 131.33
N ASN A 462 0.50 24.78 130.52
CA ASN A 462 0.41 26.25 130.36
C ASN A 462 -0.71 26.68 129.39
N MET A 463 -1.23 25.75 128.56
CA MET A 463 -2.00 26.11 127.35
C MET A 463 -3.25 26.95 127.64
N TYR A 464 -4.12 26.51 128.55
CA TYR A 464 -5.50 27.03 128.63
C TYR A 464 -5.66 28.53 128.96
N SER A 465 -4.60 29.23 129.39
CA SER A 465 -4.63 30.70 129.55
C SER A 465 -3.96 31.43 128.39
N GLU A 466 -2.85 30.91 127.84
CA GLU A 466 -2.24 31.49 126.64
C GLU A 466 -3.14 31.27 125.42
N GLU A 467 -3.81 30.12 125.31
CA GLU A 467 -4.84 29.83 124.29
C GLU A 467 -5.95 30.88 124.27
N LEU A 468 -6.47 31.32 125.42
CA LEU A 468 -7.64 32.21 125.45
C LEU A 468 -7.32 33.65 125.02
N GLU A 469 -6.07 34.08 125.21
CA GLU A 469 -5.58 35.39 124.81
C GLU A 469 -4.99 35.35 123.39
N SER A 470 -4.30 34.25 123.02
CA SER A 470 -3.88 33.99 121.64
C SER A 470 -5.06 33.82 120.70
N LEU A 471 -6.16 33.15 121.08
CA LEU A 471 -7.37 33.05 120.26
C LEU A 471 -8.02 34.41 119.95
N LYS A 472 -7.89 35.39 120.86
CA LYS A 472 -8.35 36.77 120.59
C LYS A 472 -7.37 37.54 119.70
N GLN A 473 -6.07 37.35 119.92
CA GLN A 473 -5.04 37.93 119.07
C GLN A 473 -5.15 37.37 117.63
N GLU A 474 -5.26 36.05 117.49
CA GLU A 474 -5.50 35.32 116.26
C GLU A 474 -6.82 35.73 115.59
N GLN A 475 -7.92 35.89 116.33
CA GLN A 475 -9.18 36.39 115.76
C GLN A 475 -9.01 37.80 115.17
N ASN A 476 -8.31 38.70 115.84
CA ASN A 476 -8.03 40.05 115.34
C ASN A 476 -7.06 40.02 114.15
N ASP A 477 -5.98 39.25 114.24
CA ASP A 477 -4.99 39.08 113.17
C ASP A 477 -5.59 38.38 111.94
N LEU A 478 -6.59 37.53 112.12
CA LEU A 478 -7.36 36.90 111.04
C LEU A 478 -8.34 37.90 110.38
N PHE A 479 -8.99 38.78 111.16
CA PHE A 479 -9.77 39.89 110.61
C PHE A 479 -8.90 40.89 109.84
N GLU A 480 -7.74 41.24 110.39
CA GLU A 480 -6.71 42.08 109.76
C GLU A 480 -6.17 41.42 108.48
N GLN A 481 -5.95 40.11 108.47
CA GLN A 481 -5.59 39.33 107.28
C GLN A 481 -6.71 39.35 106.23
N PHE A 482 -7.96 39.02 106.58
CA PHE A 482 -9.08 39.08 105.65
C PHE A 482 -9.31 40.49 105.10
N HIS A 483 -9.07 41.55 105.88
CA HIS A 483 -9.16 42.93 105.38
C HIS A 483 -8.03 43.23 104.37
N LYS A 484 -6.79 42.81 104.68
CA LYS A 484 -5.65 42.91 103.75
C LYS A 484 -5.84 42.06 102.49
N GLU A 485 -6.48 40.90 102.57
CA GLU A 485 -6.85 40.10 101.41
C GLU A 485 -7.97 40.74 100.59
N LEU A 486 -9.01 41.30 101.22
CA LEU A 486 -10.06 42.03 100.51
C LEU A 486 -9.51 43.26 99.76
N GLU A 487 -8.58 44.01 100.35
CA GLU A 487 -7.93 45.12 99.62
C GLU A 487 -6.95 44.64 98.54
N ARG A 488 -6.23 43.53 98.74
CA ARG A 488 -5.45 42.87 97.67
C ARG A 488 -6.34 42.43 96.51
N ILE A 489 -7.49 41.82 96.80
CA ILE A 489 -8.47 41.35 95.81
C ILE A 489 -9.10 42.55 95.08
N LYS A 490 -9.43 43.65 95.78
CA LYS A 490 -9.88 44.89 95.13
C LYS A 490 -8.81 45.49 94.22
N ALA A 491 -7.55 45.54 94.66
CA ALA A 491 -6.43 46.03 93.86
C ALA A 491 -6.21 45.16 92.61
N GLN A 492 -6.19 43.83 92.77
CA GLN A 492 -6.12 42.88 91.66
C GLN A 492 -7.31 43.03 90.70
N LEU A 493 -8.54 43.16 91.20
CA LEU A 493 -9.73 43.39 90.39
C LEU A 493 -9.66 44.72 89.62
N ASN A 494 -9.01 45.75 90.16
CA ASN A 494 -8.83 47.02 89.47
C ASN A 494 -7.74 46.94 88.38
N ILE A 495 -6.61 46.29 88.68
CA ILE A 495 -5.57 45.96 87.69
C ILE A 495 -6.15 45.11 86.55
N GLU A 496 -6.99 44.13 86.86
CA GLU A 496 -7.59 43.27 85.85
C GLU A 496 -8.70 43.99 85.04
N LYS A 497 -9.38 44.99 85.60
CA LYS A 497 -10.21 45.92 84.83
C LYS A 497 -9.39 46.80 83.89
N GLU A 498 -8.22 47.28 84.31
CA GLU A 498 -7.30 48.04 83.45
C GLU A 498 -6.72 47.17 82.34
N ARG A 499 -6.42 45.89 82.61
CA ARG A 499 -6.09 44.89 81.58
C ARG A 499 -7.25 44.64 80.63
N VAL A 500 -8.46 44.36 81.12
CA VAL A 500 -9.64 44.14 80.26
C VAL A 500 -9.94 45.37 79.40
N THR A 501 -9.78 46.59 79.91
CA THR A 501 -9.96 47.83 79.13
C THR A 501 -8.79 48.15 78.18
N SER A 502 -7.61 47.57 78.41
CA SER A 502 -6.50 47.59 77.45
C SER A 502 -6.73 46.57 76.33
N ILE A 503 -7.11 45.33 76.69
CA ILE A 503 -7.44 44.24 75.77
C ILE A 503 -8.66 44.60 74.89
N THR A 504 -9.66 45.36 75.39
CA THR A 504 -10.75 45.84 74.53
C THR A 504 -10.34 46.99 73.61
N LYS A 505 -9.34 47.81 73.96
CA LYS A 505 -8.73 48.77 73.02
C LYS A 505 -7.96 48.02 71.94
N GLU A 506 -7.03 47.13 72.31
CA GLU A 506 -6.29 46.29 71.36
C GLU A 506 -7.25 45.51 70.45
N ARG A 507 -8.33 44.93 71.00
CA ARG A 507 -9.37 44.26 70.20
C ARG A 507 -10.06 45.22 69.23
N ASN A 508 -10.38 46.45 69.62
CA ASN A 508 -10.98 47.44 68.72
C ASN A 508 -9.99 47.89 67.63
N ASP A 509 -8.70 48.05 67.98
CA ASP A 509 -7.63 48.37 67.04
C ASP A 509 -7.40 47.21 66.05
N PHE A 510 -7.46 45.95 66.51
CA PHE A 510 -7.46 44.76 65.65
C PHE A 510 -8.73 44.63 64.80
N GLU A 511 -9.89 45.00 65.32
CA GLU A 511 -11.17 45.00 64.60
C GLU A 511 -11.19 46.08 63.49
N ASP A 512 -10.63 47.26 63.73
CA ASP A 512 -10.47 48.31 62.72
C ASP A 512 -9.33 48.01 61.73
N LEU A 513 -8.24 47.38 62.18
CA LEU A 513 -7.22 46.82 61.28
C LEU A 513 -7.80 45.70 60.41
N TYR A 514 -8.67 44.85 60.97
CA TYR A 514 -9.39 43.81 60.23
C TYR A 514 -10.35 44.43 59.20
N LYS A 515 -11.10 45.49 59.56
CA LYS A 515 -11.90 46.26 58.59
C LYS A 515 -11.04 46.88 57.48
N GLN A 516 -9.88 47.46 57.80
CA GLN A 516 -8.95 47.98 56.79
C GLN A 516 -8.37 46.88 55.89
N LEU A 517 -8.02 45.72 56.45
CA LEU A 517 -7.52 44.57 55.70
C LEU A 517 -8.62 43.96 54.81
N ASN A 518 -9.85 43.88 55.32
CA ASN A 518 -11.00 43.38 54.57
C ASN A 518 -11.41 44.38 53.47
N LEU A 519 -11.30 45.69 53.71
CA LEU A 519 -11.47 46.73 52.69
C LEU A 519 -10.35 46.69 51.61
N LYS A 520 -9.10 46.36 52.01
CA LYS A 520 -8.00 46.09 51.06
C LYS A 520 -8.24 44.83 50.25
N LEU A 521 -8.64 43.73 50.87
CA LEU A 521 -9.06 42.49 50.18
C LEU A 521 -10.22 42.76 49.23
N GLN A 522 -11.23 43.51 49.65
CA GLN A 522 -12.40 43.84 48.85
C GLN A 522 -12.05 44.76 47.66
N THR A 523 -11.20 45.76 47.85
CA THR A 523 -10.69 46.59 46.74
C THR A 523 -9.74 45.83 45.82
N GLN A 524 -8.99 44.85 46.34
CA GLN A 524 -8.19 43.93 45.54
C GLN A 524 -9.09 42.97 44.73
N CYS A 525 -10.19 42.47 45.28
CA CYS A 525 -11.22 41.71 44.54
C CYS A 525 -11.98 42.57 43.52
N TYR A 526 -12.12 43.88 43.75
CA TYR A 526 -12.63 44.81 42.75
C TYR A 526 -11.60 45.24 41.69
N SER A 527 -10.39 44.66 41.67
CA SER A 527 -9.57 44.60 40.44
C SER A 527 -10.17 43.58 39.47
N THR A 528 -11.23 43.98 38.78
CA THR A 528 -12.06 43.15 37.86
C THR A 528 -11.21 42.32 36.90
N GLN A 529 -10.11 42.88 36.40
CA GLN A 529 -9.14 42.22 35.53
C GLN A 529 -8.61 40.89 36.07
N ASN A 530 -8.41 40.75 37.39
CA ASN A 530 -7.92 39.50 37.99
C ASN A 530 -9.02 38.46 38.19
N HIS A 531 -10.23 38.89 38.60
CA HIS A 531 -11.36 37.96 38.76
C HIS A 531 -11.88 37.44 37.42
N ASP A 532 -11.96 38.30 36.39
CA ASP A 532 -12.31 37.87 35.03
C ASP A 532 -11.24 36.97 34.42
N GLN A 533 -9.95 37.18 34.74
CA GLN A 533 -8.86 36.32 34.28
C GLN A 533 -8.93 34.94 34.95
N CYS A 534 -8.97 34.87 36.28
CA CYS A 534 -9.17 33.60 37.00
C CYS A 534 -10.46 32.88 36.58
N ARG A 535 -11.54 33.61 36.26
CA ARG A 535 -12.79 33.01 35.78
C ARG A 535 -12.66 32.45 34.36
N LYS A 536 -12.02 33.18 33.43
CA LYS A 536 -11.69 32.66 32.09
C LYS A 536 -10.79 31.43 32.19
N GLU A 537 -9.80 31.42 33.07
CA GLU A 537 -8.92 30.28 33.30
C GLU A 537 -9.68 29.08 33.89
N MET A 538 -10.59 29.30 34.85
CA MET A 538 -11.49 28.24 35.34
C MET A 538 -12.45 27.73 34.26
N ASP A 539 -13.05 28.60 33.45
CA ASP A 539 -13.94 28.20 32.36
C ASP A 539 -13.17 27.47 31.25
N GLN A 540 -11.90 27.84 31.01
CA GLN A 540 -10.98 27.17 30.09
C GLN A 540 -10.54 25.80 30.62
N VAL A 541 -10.22 25.67 31.91
CA VAL A 541 -9.90 24.39 32.58
C VAL A 541 -11.14 23.48 32.61
N ASN A 542 -12.33 24.01 32.88
CA ASN A 542 -13.58 23.24 32.79
C ASN A 542 -13.90 22.81 31.34
N SER A 543 -13.62 23.66 30.34
CA SER A 543 -13.71 23.27 28.93
C SER A 543 -12.73 22.15 28.57
N GLN A 544 -11.48 22.21 29.06
CA GLN A 544 -10.49 21.14 28.89
C GLN A 544 -10.89 19.86 29.62
N LEU A 545 -11.43 19.94 30.84
CA LEU A 545 -11.93 18.79 31.60
C LEU A 545 -13.13 18.11 30.94
N ASN A 546 -14.04 18.89 30.34
CA ASN A 546 -15.18 18.33 29.62
C ASN A 546 -14.73 17.68 28.29
N LYS A 547 -13.80 18.31 27.55
CA LYS A 547 -13.17 17.67 26.37
C LYS A 547 -12.46 16.37 26.74
N ALA A 548 -11.65 16.37 27.80
CA ALA A 548 -10.98 15.16 28.28
C ALA A 548 -11.97 14.06 28.72
N ARG A 549 -13.14 14.43 29.27
CA ARG A 549 -14.22 13.48 29.59
C ARG A 549 -14.91 12.92 28.34
N GLU A 550 -15.11 13.75 27.32
CA GLU A 550 -15.66 13.35 26.02
C GLU A 550 -14.67 12.45 25.26
N GLU A 551 -13.37 12.76 25.30
CA GLU A 551 -12.27 11.92 24.80
C GLU A 551 -12.20 10.58 25.53
N ILE A 552 -12.26 10.56 26.87
CA ILE A 552 -12.31 9.31 27.65
C ILE A 552 -13.56 8.50 27.29
N LYS A 553 -14.69 9.15 27.02
CA LYS A 553 -15.92 8.46 26.58
C LYS A 553 -15.75 7.86 25.19
N THR A 554 -15.26 8.61 24.19
CA THR A 554 -15.05 8.08 22.84
C THR A 554 -14.03 6.94 22.83
N ILE A 555 -12.96 7.03 23.62
CA ILE A 555 -11.99 5.93 23.83
C ILE A 555 -12.66 4.70 24.47
N SER A 556 -13.59 4.88 25.41
CA SER A 556 -14.37 3.78 26.00
C SER A 556 -15.30 3.11 24.98
N ASP A 557 -16.03 3.92 24.21
CA ASP A 557 -16.97 3.45 23.18
C ASP A 557 -16.21 2.73 22.04
N ASP A 558 -15.05 3.24 21.65
CA ASP A 558 -14.16 2.59 20.67
C ASP A 558 -13.50 1.32 21.20
N ARG A 559 -13.18 1.25 22.50
CA ARG A 559 -12.69 0.00 23.12
C ARG A 559 -13.73 -1.11 22.99
N GLN A 560 -15.02 -0.81 23.19
CA GLN A 560 -16.10 -1.78 23.00
C GLN A 560 -16.24 -2.21 21.53
N LYS A 561 -16.10 -1.29 20.56
CA LYS A 561 -16.06 -1.63 19.13
C LYS A 561 -14.86 -2.51 18.78
N LEU A 562 -13.69 -2.23 19.36
CA LEU A 562 -12.47 -3.01 19.14
C LEU A 562 -12.60 -4.43 19.70
N GLU A 563 -13.24 -4.58 20.85
CA GLU A 563 -13.57 -5.86 21.50
C GLU A 563 -14.57 -6.67 20.66
N LEU A 564 -15.59 -6.02 20.08
CA LEU A 564 -16.51 -6.65 19.12
C LEU A 564 -15.79 -7.11 17.83
N MET A 565 -14.95 -6.26 17.22
CA MET A 565 -14.16 -6.64 16.03
C MET A 565 -13.16 -7.76 16.34
N TYR A 566 -12.53 -7.76 17.51
CA TYR A 566 -11.64 -8.83 17.95
C TYR A 566 -12.39 -10.17 18.05
N ASN A 567 -13.62 -10.17 18.57
CA ASN A 567 -14.45 -11.36 18.62
C ASN A 567 -14.90 -11.83 17.23
N GLN A 568 -15.24 -10.91 16.31
CA GLN A 568 -15.55 -11.22 14.92
C GLN A 568 -14.35 -11.83 14.18
N VAL A 569 -13.17 -11.23 14.26
CA VAL A 569 -11.94 -11.74 13.64
C VAL A 569 -11.57 -13.12 14.21
N ASN A 570 -11.76 -13.36 15.51
CA ASN A 570 -11.55 -14.69 16.09
C ASN A 570 -12.58 -15.72 15.56
N GLN A 571 -13.82 -15.33 15.33
CA GLN A 571 -14.85 -16.19 14.74
C GLN A 571 -14.54 -16.52 13.26
N GLU A 572 -14.11 -15.53 12.48
CA GLU A 572 -13.62 -15.74 11.10
C GLU A 572 -12.39 -16.65 11.05
N LEU A 573 -11.42 -16.45 11.97
CA LEU A 573 -10.23 -17.26 12.09
C LEU A 573 -10.55 -18.70 12.55
N GLN A 574 -11.60 -18.90 13.35
CA GLN A 574 -12.14 -20.21 13.68
C GLN A 574 -12.83 -20.87 12.48
N ASN A 575 -13.61 -20.13 11.69
CA ASN A 575 -14.20 -20.65 10.44
C ASN A 575 -13.12 -21.03 9.41
N LEU A 576 -12.07 -20.21 9.27
CA LEU A 576 -10.90 -20.50 8.44
C LEU A 576 -10.11 -21.72 8.90
N LYS A 577 -10.16 -22.08 10.20
CA LYS A 577 -9.58 -23.34 10.72
C LYS A 577 -10.44 -24.57 10.41
N MET A 578 -11.74 -24.42 10.17
CA MET A 578 -12.63 -25.52 9.76
C MET A 578 -12.53 -25.82 8.26
N MET A 579 -12.27 -24.80 7.42
CA MET A 579 -12.15 -24.93 5.96
C MET A 579 -11.14 -26.01 5.49
N PRO A 580 -9.93 -26.17 6.07
CA PRO A 580 -9.03 -27.28 5.77
C PRO A 580 -9.63 -28.66 6.01
N SER A 581 -10.45 -28.83 7.05
CA SER A 581 -11.12 -30.12 7.32
C SER A 581 -12.22 -30.40 6.30
N GLN A 582 -13.00 -29.37 5.94
CA GLN A 582 -14.08 -29.47 4.95
C GLN A 582 -13.55 -29.75 3.54
N THR A 583 -12.41 -29.13 3.17
CA THR A 583 -11.75 -29.36 1.88
C THR A 583 -11.07 -30.73 1.83
N LEU A 584 -10.43 -31.20 2.91
CA LEU A 584 -9.89 -32.55 2.99
C LEU A 584 -10.98 -33.63 2.87
N GLU A 585 -12.14 -33.44 3.52
CA GLU A 585 -13.29 -34.35 3.40
C GLU A 585 -13.83 -34.42 1.96
N ASN A 586 -13.85 -33.28 1.25
CA ASN A 586 -14.27 -33.22 -0.14
C ASN A 586 -13.23 -33.80 -1.11
N ILE A 587 -11.94 -33.64 -0.84
CA ILE A 587 -10.86 -34.33 -1.56
C ILE A 587 -10.99 -35.84 -1.40
N GLN A 588 -11.21 -36.34 -0.18
CA GLN A 588 -11.41 -37.77 0.05
C GLN A 588 -12.65 -38.31 -0.68
N LYS A 589 -13.73 -37.53 -0.84
CA LYS A 589 -14.88 -37.92 -1.66
C LYS A 589 -14.49 -38.05 -3.14
N THR A 590 -13.80 -37.06 -3.71
CA THR A 590 -13.38 -37.12 -5.12
C THR A 590 -12.32 -38.20 -5.38
N GLU A 591 -11.44 -38.50 -4.42
CA GLU A 591 -10.51 -39.64 -4.48
C GLU A 591 -11.24 -40.98 -4.50
N ASN A 592 -12.26 -41.16 -3.65
CA ASN A 592 -13.10 -42.36 -3.65
C ASN A 592 -13.94 -42.49 -4.94
N GLU A 593 -14.47 -41.39 -5.46
CA GLU A 593 -15.18 -41.36 -6.75
C GLU A 593 -14.24 -41.73 -7.91
N MET A 594 -13.01 -41.21 -7.94
CA MET A 594 -12.00 -41.61 -8.94
C MET A 594 -11.57 -43.08 -8.79
N ALA A 595 -11.47 -43.60 -7.56
CA ALA A 595 -11.18 -45.02 -7.31
C ALA A 595 -12.29 -45.94 -7.86
N ASN A 596 -13.57 -45.56 -7.65
CA ASN A 596 -14.73 -46.28 -8.18
C ASN A 596 -14.78 -46.22 -9.71
N LEU A 597 -14.61 -45.03 -10.31
CA LEU A 597 -14.56 -44.87 -11.77
C LEU A 597 -13.41 -45.66 -12.41
N LYS A 598 -12.27 -45.80 -11.71
CA LYS A 598 -11.16 -46.65 -12.15
C LYS A 598 -11.51 -48.14 -12.11
N LEU A 599 -12.23 -48.59 -11.07
CA LEU A 599 -12.75 -49.96 -10.98
C LEU A 599 -13.76 -50.27 -12.09
N ASP A 600 -14.65 -49.33 -12.41
CA ASP A 600 -15.60 -49.47 -13.53
C ASP A 600 -14.89 -49.53 -14.88
N LEU A 601 -13.85 -48.70 -15.10
CA LEU A 601 -13.04 -48.73 -16.32
C LEU A 601 -12.25 -50.04 -16.47
N GLU A 602 -11.68 -50.59 -15.40
CA GLU A 602 -11.00 -51.89 -15.44
C GLU A 602 -12.00 -53.04 -15.66
N SER A 603 -13.21 -52.94 -15.09
CA SER A 603 -14.31 -53.88 -15.35
C SER A 603 -14.78 -53.85 -16.79
N GLN A 604 -14.90 -52.65 -17.39
CA GLN A 604 -15.22 -52.48 -18.82
C GLN A 604 -14.09 -52.93 -19.77
N ARG A 605 -12.82 -52.89 -19.33
CA ARG A 605 -11.71 -53.50 -20.08
C ARG A 605 -11.80 -55.02 -20.06
N SER A 606 -12.06 -55.60 -18.89
CA SER A 606 -12.24 -57.05 -18.72
C SER A 606 -13.41 -57.58 -19.56
N SER A 607 -14.55 -56.87 -19.64
CA SER A 607 -15.65 -57.28 -20.53
C SER A 607 -15.29 -57.18 -22.01
N ARG A 608 -14.60 -56.11 -22.45
CA ARG A 608 -14.15 -55.97 -23.85
C ARG A 608 -13.21 -57.09 -24.28
N VAL A 609 -12.21 -57.45 -23.46
CA VAL A 609 -11.29 -58.57 -23.78
C VAL A 609 -12.06 -59.89 -23.91
N ASN A 610 -13.08 -60.12 -23.07
CA ASN A 610 -13.95 -61.29 -23.20
C ASN A 610 -14.82 -61.27 -24.47
N ASP A 611 -15.24 -60.09 -24.96
CA ASP A 611 -16.01 -59.96 -26.20
C ASP A 611 -15.13 -60.01 -27.46
N GLU A 612 -13.88 -59.53 -27.40
CA GLU A 612 -12.86 -59.72 -28.44
C GLU A 612 -12.51 -61.20 -28.61
N ASN A 613 -12.26 -61.92 -27.51
CA ASN A 613 -12.03 -63.38 -27.55
C ASN A 613 -13.21 -64.14 -28.17
N LYS A 614 -14.47 -63.77 -27.83
CA LYS A 614 -15.67 -64.34 -28.47
C LYS A 614 -15.72 -64.02 -29.97
N HIS A 615 -15.34 -62.81 -30.37
CA HIS A 615 -15.35 -62.41 -31.77
C HIS A 615 -14.34 -63.25 -32.58
N GLU A 616 -13.15 -63.53 -32.04
CA GLU A 616 -12.16 -64.39 -32.69
C GLU A 616 -12.66 -65.84 -32.82
N THR A 617 -13.31 -66.40 -31.79
CA THR A 617 -13.92 -67.75 -31.90
C THR A 617 -15.06 -67.79 -32.92
N LEU A 618 -15.92 -66.76 -32.95
CA LEU A 618 -17.01 -66.68 -33.92
C LEU A 618 -16.50 -66.46 -35.36
N GLU A 619 -15.40 -65.73 -35.56
CA GLU A 619 -14.78 -65.61 -36.88
C GLU A 619 -14.16 -66.93 -37.34
N ALA A 620 -13.55 -67.71 -36.43
CA ALA A 620 -13.07 -69.05 -36.73
C ALA A 620 -14.22 -70.00 -37.13
N GLU A 621 -15.35 -69.98 -36.42
CA GLU A 621 -16.55 -70.74 -36.78
C GLU A 621 -17.13 -70.31 -38.13
N VAL A 622 -17.29 -69.01 -38.38
CA VAL A 622 -17.76 -68.47 -39.67
C VAL A 622 -16.81 -68.85 -40.81
N LYS A 623 -15.50 -68.89 -40.55
CA LYS A 623 -14.47 -69.30 -41.53
C LYS A 623 -14.57 -70.79 -41.87
N GLU A 624 -14.90 -71.66 -40.91
CA GLU A 624 -15.14 -73.09 -41.19
C GLU A 624 -16.52 -73.33 -41.83
N ALA A 625 -17.57 -72.64 -41.39
CA ALA A 625 -18.88 -72.68 -42.03
C ALA A 625 -18.79 -72.27 -43.51
N ARG A 626 -17.99 -71.25 -43.85
CA ARG A 626 -17.68 -70.87 -45.24
C ARG A 626 -16.92 -71.96 -46.03
N LYS A 627 -16.05 -72.76 -45.39
CA LYS A 627 -15.43 -73.94 -46.03
C LYS A 627 -16.43 -75.09 -46.22
N PHE A 628 -17.40 -75.25 -45.31
CA PHE A 628 -18.45 -76.25 -45.44
C PHE A 628 -19.44 -75.88 -46.55
N ILE A 629 -19.89 -74.63 -46.61
CA ILE A 629 -20.74 -74.11 -47.69
C ILE A 629 -20.08 -74.34 -49.07
N ARG A 630 -18.79 -74.01 -49.23
CA ARG A 630 -18.07 -74.27 -50.50
C ARG A 630 -18.02 -75.75 -50.91
N ARG A 631 -17.96 -76.67 -49.94
CA ARG A 631 -18.04 -78.12 -50.22
C ARG A 631 -19.45 -78.50 -50.68
N MET A 632 -20.48 -78.03 -49.97
CA MET A 632 -21.88 -78.21 -50.39
C MET A 632 -22.16 -77.60 -51.77
N GLU A 633 -21.60 -76.44 -52.10
CA GLU A 633 -21.73 -75.81 -53.42
C GLU A 633 -21.09 -76.65 -54.53
N GLN A 634 -19.91 -77.24 -54.28
CA GLN A 634 -19.24 -78.16 -55.21
C GLN A 634 -20.03 -79.48 -55.39
N GLU A 635 -20.55 -80.04 -54.29
CA GLU A 635 -21.41 -81.23 -54.33
C GLU A 635 -22.71 -80.94 -55.11
N LEU A 636 -23.38 -79.81 -54.84
CA LEU A 636 -24.57 -79.36 -55.57
C LEU A 636 -24.29 -79.12 -57.06
N SER A 637 -23.11 -78.62 -57.43
CA SER A 637 -22.70 -78.56 -58.85
C SER A 637 -22.63 -79.96 -59.45
N SER A 638 -21.91 -80.89 -58.80
CA SER A 638 -21.79 -82.26 -59.28
C SER A 638 -23.15 -83.00 -59.38
N ILE A 639 -24.12 -82.65 -58.53
CA ILE A 639 -25.48 -83.18 -58.58
C ILE A 639 -26.25 -82.54 -59.75
N ARG A 640 -26.10 -81.23 -59.97
CA ARG A 640 -26.70 -80.51 -61.11
C ARG A 640 -26.18 -81.01 -62.46
N ASP A 641 -24.89 -81.30 -62.57
CA ASP A 641 -24.29 -81.82 -63.81
C ASP A 641 -24.86 -83.21 -64.13
N ARG A 642 -24.88 -84.12 -63.13
CA ARG A 642 -25.55 -85.44 -63.22
C ARG A 642 -27.06 -85.34 -63.48
N PHE A 643 -27.73 -84.30 -62.98
CA PHE A 643 -29.14 -84.04 -63.26
C PHE A 643 -29.35 -83.64 -64.72
N GLN A 644 -28.51 -82.76 -65.29
CA GLN A 644 -28.57 -82.39 -66.71
C GLN A 644 -28.26 -83.58 -67.64
N GLU A 645 -27.36 -84.49 -67.25
CA GLU A 645 -27.15 -85.76 -67.97
C GLU A 645 -28.42 -86.63 -67.94
N ARG A 646 -29.07 -86.73 -66.77
CA ARG A 646 -30.33 -87.48 -66.61
C ARG A 646 -31.51 -86.83 -67.33
N GLU A 647 -31.59 -85.50 -67.39
CA GLU A 647 -32.57 -84.76 -68.20
C GLU A 647 -32.37 -85.02 -69.70
N LYS A 648 -31.13 -85.01 -70.20
CA LYS A 648 -30.83 -85.36 -71.60
C LYS A 648 -31.21 -86.81 -71.92
N ALA A 649 -30.96 -87.75 -71.00
CA ALA A 649 -31.41 -89.13 -71.15
C ALA A 649 -32.95 -89.24 -71.12
N PHE A 650 -33.62 -88.51 -70.23
CA PHE A 650 -35.08 -88.51 -70.12
C PHE A 650 -35.75 -87.87 -71.35
N GLU A 651 -35.20 -86.79 -71.90
CA GLU A 651 -35.71 -86.14 -73.12
C GLU A 651 -35.48 -86.99 -74.38
N ASN A 652 -34.49 -87.89 -74.38
CA ASN A 652 -34.33 -88.90 -75.43
C ASN A 652 -35.37 -90.03 -75.29
N LEU A 653 -35.53 -90.60 -74.09
CA LEU A 653 -36.56 -91.60 -73.78
C LEU A 653 -37.98 -91.06 -74.02
N LYS A 654 -38.19 -89.77 -73.77
CA LYS A 654 -39.46 -89.08 -74.04
C LYS A 654 -39.73 -88.99 -75.55
N LYS A 655 -38.73 -88.69 -76.39
CA LYS A 655 -38.91 -88.70 -77.87
C LYS A 655 -39.21 -90.10 -78.41
N GLU A 656 -38.61 -91.13 -77.82
CA GLU A 656 -38.93 -92.53 -78.12
C GLU A 656 -40.38 -92.86 -77.73
N ASN A 657 -40.78 -92.50 -76.50
CA ASN A 657 -42.14 -92.66 -76.00
C ASN A 657 -43.19 -91.82 -76.75
N ASP A 658 -42.84 -90.61 -77.21
CA ASP A 658 -43.69 -89.76 -78.05
C ASP A 658 -43.90 -90.41 -79.44
N GLY A 659 -42.88 -91.10 -79.97
CA GLY A 659 -43.01 -91.96 -81.14
C GLY A 659 -44.00 -93.12 -80.91
N ILE A 660 -43.89 -93.81 -79.77
CA ILE A 660 -44.82 -94.88 -79.36
C ILE A 660 -46.24 -94.32 -79.14
N ILE A 661 -46.39 -93.10 -78.61
CA ILE A 661 -47.68 -92.42 -78.45
C ILE A 661 -48.29 -92.08 -79.82
N ILE A 662 -47.50 -91.61 -80.79
CA ILE A 662 -47.97 -91.35 -82.17
C ILE A 662 -48.41 -92.66 -82.86
N GLU A 663 -47.82 -93.80 -82.52
CA GLU A 663 -48.25 -95.12 -83.00
C GLU A 663 -49.52 -95.60 -82.28
N ARG A 664 -49.58 -95.47 -80.95
CA ARG A 664 -50.74 -95.76 -80.11
C ARG A 664 -51.96 -94.93 -80.51
N ASP A 665 -51.79 -93.65 -80.80
CA ASP A 665 -52.91 -92.73 -81.04
C ASP A 665 -53.49 -92.86 -82.45
N LYS A 666 -52.72 -93.41 -83.40
CA LYS A 666 -53.27 -93.97 -84.65
C LYS A 666 -54.18 -95.17 -84.35
N LEU A 667 -53.71 -96.11 -83.53
CA LEU A 667 -54.46 -97.32 -83.17
C LEU A 667 -55.68 -97.05 -82.27
N LEU A 668 -55.68 -95.95 -81.51
CA LEU A 668 -56.83 -95.49 -80.72
C LEU A 668 -57.83 -94.67 -81.53
N ALA A 669 -57.39 -93.94 -82.56
CA ALA A 669 -58.29 -93.24 -83.48
C ALA A 669 -59.23 -94.19 -84.24
N ASP A 670 -58.79 -95.44 -84.47
CA ASP A 670 -59.62 -96.51 -85.04
C ASP A 670 -60.71 -97.04 -84.07
N PHE A 671 -60.67 -96.69 -82.76
CA PHE A 671 -61.51 -97.31 -81.73
C PHE A 671 -61.99 -96.35 -80.61
N ARG A 672 -62.95 -95.45 -80.92
CA ARG A 672 -64.28 -95.31 -80.25
C ARG A 672 -64.86 -93.88 -80.24
N ASP A 673 -66.18 -93.80 -80.42
CA ASP A 673 -67.01 -92.71 -79.90
C ASP A 673 -67.14 -92.80 -78.35
N PRO A 674 -67.01 -91.67 -77.62
CA PRO A 674 -67.25 -91.61 -76.18
C PRO A 674 -68.43 -90.68 -75.81
N ASP A 675 -69.46 -91.20 -75.15
CA ASP A 675 -70.44 -90.32 -74.46
C ASP A 675 -71.17 -91.03 -73.30
N GLN A 676 -71.88 -90.23 -72.50
CA GLN A 676 -72.73 -90.56 -71.34
C GLN A 676 -71.99 -90.99 -70.07
N TYR A 677 -71.74 -90.03 -69.16
CA TYR A 677 -71.94 -90.17 -67.69
C TYR A 677 -71.81 -88.85 -66.87
N GLY A 678 -71.56 -87.69 -67.49
CA GLY A 678 -71.21 -86.45 -66.76
C GLY A 678 -72.29 -85.82 -65.86
N SER A 679 -73.56 -85.86 -66.26
CA SER A 679 -74.62 -84.95 -65.74
C SER A 679 -74.95 -85.07 -64.24
N ALA A 680 -74.48 -86.08 -63.52
CA ALA A 680 -74.75 -86.25 -62.08
C ALA A 680 -73.64 -85.66 -61.18
N PHE A 681 -72.49 -85.26 -61.75
CA PHE A 681 -71.35 -84.74 -60.98
C PHE A 681 -71.49 -83.23 -60.69
N ASP A 682 -71.99 -82.46 -61.67
CA ASP A 682 -71.98 -81.00 -61.64
C ASP A 682 -72.80 -80.41 -60.47
N ASP A 683 -73.99 -80.94 -60.19
CA ASP A 683 -74.88 -80.45 -59.13
C ASP A 683 -74.25 -80.52 -57.73
N ILE A 684 -73.48 -81.57 -57.45
CA ILE A 684 -72.75 -81.73 -56.17
C ILE A 684 -71.60 -80.72 -56.07
N THR A 685 -70.93 -80.42 -57.18
CA THR A 685 -69.88 -79.38 -57.18
C THR A 685 -70.45 -77.98 -56.92
N ASN A 686 -71.63 -77.67 -57.45
CA ASN A 686 -72.25 -76.34 -57.35
C ASN A 686 -72.60 -75.97 -55.90
N VAL A 687 -73.25 -76.87 -55.14
CA VAL A 687 -73.57 -76.62 -53.72
C VAL A 687 -72.29 -76.49 -52.88
N THR A 688 -71.30 -77.34 -53.13
CA THR A 688 -69.99 -77.30 -52.46
C THR A 688 -69.23 -75.99 -52.73
N ARG A 689 -69.40 -75.43 -53.93
CA ARG A 689 -68.79 -74.16 -54.36
C ARG A 689 -69.40 -72.96 -53.64
N GLY A 690 -70.72 -72.93 -53.46
CA GLY A 690 -71.44 -71.85 -52.77
C GLY A 690 -70.96 -71.62 -51.33
N ASN A 691 -70.87 -72.69 -50.53
CA ASN A 691 -70.40 -72.59 -49.13
C ASN A 691 -68.91 -72.19 -49.02
N LYS A 692 -68.06 -72.61 -49.97
CA LYS A 692 -66.66 -72.15 -50.04
C LYS A 692 -66.57 -70.64 -50.33
N ILE A 693 -67.36 -70.14 -51.28
CA ILE A 693 -67.43 -68.72 -51.63
C ILE A 693 -67.90 -67.88 -50.43
N PHE A 694 -68.93 -68.33 -49.70
CA PHE A 694 -69.42 -67.61 -48.51
C PHE A 694 -68.32 -67.47 -47.43
N ASN A 695 -67.62 -68.55 -47.10
CA ASN A 695 -66.53 -68.51 -46.12
C ASN A 695 -65.41 -67.55 -46.57
N GLN A 696 -65.00 -67.60 -47.84
CA GLN A 696 -64.01 -66.68 -48.42
C GLN A 696 -64.43 -65.21 -48.28
N PHE A 697 -65.71 -64.87 -48.51
CA PHE A 697 -66.20 -63.50 -48.25
C PHE A 697 -66.10 -63.09 -46.77
N THR A 698 -66.32 -63.99 -45.81
CA THR A 698 -66.13 -63.66 -44.39
C THR A 698 -64.67 -63.41 -44.02
N GLU A 699 -63.73 -64.16 -44.62
CA GLU A 699 -62.29 -63.98 -44.41
C GLU A 699 -61.77 -62.69 -45.07
N VAL A 700 -62.18 -62.41 -46.30
CA VAL A 700 -61.90 -61.13 -46.98
C VAL A 700 -62.45 -59.95 -46.17
N THR A 701 -63.64 -60.08 -45.58
CA THR A 701 -64.22 -59.03 -44.71
C THR A 701 -63.42 -58.83 -43.43
N LYS A 702 -62.96 -59.91 -42.77
CA LYS A 702 -62.05 -59.84 -41.62
C LYS A 702 -60.73 -59.16 -42.00
N HIS A 703 -60.11 -59.58 -43.11
CA HIS A 703 -58.85 -59.00 -43.58
C HIS A 703 -59.00 -57.51 -43.95
N ARG A 704 -60.10 -57.12 -44.59
CA ARG A 704 -60.42 -55.71 -44.88
C ARG A 704 -60.52 -54.88 -43.61
N ASN A 705 -61.21 -55.39 -42.59
CA ASN A 705 -61.34 -54.68 -41.31
C ASN A 705 -60.01 -54.60 -40.55
N GLN A 706 -59.16 -55.62 -40.62
CA GLN A 706 -57.79 -55.58 -40.09
C GLN A 706 -56.88 -54.59 -40.84
N LEU A 707 -57.08 -54.40 -42.15
CA LEU A 707 -56.37 -53.39 -42.93
C LEU A 707 -56.84 -51.97 -42.58
N LEU A 708 -58.14 -51.78 -42.35
CA LEU A 708 -58.70 -50.48 -41.92
C LEU A 708 -58.14 -50.07 -40.55
N ALA A 709 -58.10 -50.98 -39.56
CA ALA A 709 -57.49 -50.70 -38.26
C ALA A 709 -55.99 -50.33 -38.38
N LYS A 710 -55.23 -51.10 -39.17
CA LYS A 710 -53.81 -50.78 -39.45
C LYS A 710 -53.61 -49.46 -40.20
N LEU A 711 -54.59 -49.02 -41.00
CA LEU A 711 -54.56 -47.74 -41.69
C LEU A 711 -54.87 -46.59 -40.72
N GLU A 712 -55.83 -46.76 -39.81
CA GLU A 712 -56.15 -45.83 -38.72
C GLU A 712 -54.95 -45.63 -37.78
N ASP A 713 -54.28 -46.72 -37.37
CA ASP A 713 -53.01 -46.67 -36.60
C ASP A 713 -51.95 -45.81 -37.31
N LYS A 714 -51.83 -45.95 -38.63
CA LYS A 714 -50.86 -45.18 -39.43
C LYS A 714 -51.27 -43.73 -39.65
N GLU A 715 -52.57 -43.46 -39.81
CA GLU A 715 -53.08 -42.09 -39.89
C GLU A 715 -52.86 -41.35 -38.57
N ASN A 716 -53.08 -42.02 -37.44
CA ASN A 716 -52.82 -41.46 -36.11
C ASN A 716 -51.32 -41.26 -35.84
N HIS A 717 -50.45 -42.15 -36.33
CA HIS A 717 -49.01 -41.94 -36.30
C HIS A 717 -48.56 -40.76 -37.17
N VAL A 718 -49.16 -40.57 -38.36
CA VAL A 718 -48.89 -39.40 -39.23
C VAL A 718 -49.37 -38.10 -38.57
N LYS A 719 -50.54 -38.09 -37.91
CA LYS A 719 -51.01 -36.92 -37.12
C LYS A 719 -50.02 -36.57 -36.00
N TYR A 720 -49.50 -37.56 -35.27
CA TYR A 720 -48.48 -37.36 -34.25
C TYR A 720 -47.18 -36.77 -34.84
N LEU A 721 -46.67 -37.32 -35.94
CA LEU A 721 -45.48 -36.81 -36.61
C LEU A 721 -45.66 -35.38 -37.14
N ASN A 722 -46.81 -35.07 -37.73
CA ASN A 722 -47.13 -33.71 -38.19
C ASN A 722 -47.16 -32.71 -37.02
N ASN A 723 -47.76 -33.06 -35.89
CA ASN A 723 -47.77 -32.22 -34.70
C ASN A 723 -46.34 -32.01 -34.15
N LEU A 724 -45.50 -33.05 -34.18
CA LEU A 724 -44.10 -32.97 -33.76
C LEU A 724 -43.24 -32.10 -34.71
N ILE A 725 -43.52 -32.12 -36.01
CA ILE A 725 -42.89 -31.21 -36.97
C ILE A 725 -43.29 -29.77 -36.67
N ILE A 726 -44.58 -29.50 -36.45
CA ILE A 726 -45.09 -28.15 -36.12
C ILE A 726 -44.43 -27.60 -34.85
N THR A 727 -44.30 -28.38 -33.78
CA THR A 727 -43.62 -27.91 -32.56
C THR A 727 -42.12 -27.69 -32.77
N LYS A 728 -41.46 -28.50 -33.61
CA LYS A 728 -40.03 -28.31 -33.92
C LYS A 728 -39.75 -27.12 -34.84
N ASP A 729 -40.65 -26.79 -35.77
CA ASP A 729 -40.55 -25.53 -36.53
C ASP A 729 -40.83 -24.31 -35.63
N GLN A 730 -41.73 -24.40 -34.64
CA GLN A 730 -41.93 -23.35 -33.64
C GLN A 730 -40.71 -23.13 -32.74
N GLU A 731 -40.12 -24.20 -32.19
CA GLU A 731 -38.87 -24.14 -31.39
C GLU A 731 -37.72 -23.51 -32.20
N LYS A 732 -37.60 -23.91 -33.47
CA LYS A 732 -36.60 -23.38 -34.41
C LYS A 732 -36.80 -21.89 -34.68
N GLU A 733 -38.02 -21.41 -34.90
CA GLU A 733 -38.26 -19.99 -35.16
C GLU A 733 -37.96 -19.13 -33.92
N ILE A 734 -38.32 -19.59 -32.73
CA ILE A 734 -37.96 -18.96 -31.45
C ILE A 734 -36.42 -18.88 -31.29
N LEU A 735 -35.70 -19.93 -31.66
CA LEU A 735 -34.23 -19.96 -31.64
C LEU A 735 -33.62 -19.01 -32.68
N MET A 736 -34.19 -18.92 -33.88
CA MET A 736 -33.77 -17.98 -34.93
C MET A 736 -33.98 -16.52 -34.53
N ASP A 737 -35.09 -16.19 -33.87
CA ASP A 737 -35.33 -14.84 -33.35
C ASP A 737 -34.43 -14.50 -32.15
N SER A 738 -34.09 -15.48 -31.31
CA SER A 738 -33.07 -15.32 -30.26
C SER A 738 -31.69 -15.02 -30.87
N TYR A 739 -31.30 -15.78 -31.90
CA TYR A 739 -30.06 -15.55 -32.66
C TYR A 739 -30.05 -14.17 -33.34
N ARG A 740 -31.15 -13.75 -33.97
CA ARG A 740 -31.30 -12.41 -34.57
C ARG A 740 -31.10 -11.30 -33.53
N LYS A 741 -31.72 -11.40 -32.36
CA LYS A 741 -31.57 -10.43 -31.26
C LYS A 741 -30.12 -10.37 -30.75
N SER A 742 -29.45 -11.53 -30.63
CA SER A 742 -28.03 -11.59 -30.27
C SER A 742 -27.12 -10.94 -31.32
N LEU A 743 -27.37 -11.19 -32.61
CA LEU A 743 -26.65 -10.56 -33.72
C LEU A 743 -26.84 -9.03 -33.76
N GLU A 744 -28.05 -8.53 -33.48
CA GLU A 744 -28.30 -7.09 -33.35
C GLU A 744 -27.57 -6.46 -32.15
N GLN A 745 -27.48 -7.18 -31.02
CA GLN A 745 -26.70 -6.73 -29.86
C GLN A 745 -25.21 -6.67 -30.19
N GLN A 746 -24.68 -7.69 -30.88
CA GLN A 746 -23.29 -7.70 -31.35
C GLN A 746 -23.02 -6.51 -32.28
N GLN A 747 -23.88 -6.25 -33.27
CA GLN A 747 -23.72 -5.10 -34.18
C GLN A 747 -23.77 -3.75 -33.44
N LYS A 748 -24.56 -3.62 -32.37
CA LYS A 748 -24.59 -2.42 -31.52
C LYS A 748 -23.27 -2.24 -30.75
N LEU A 749 -22.72 -3.33 -30.22
CA LEU A 749 -21.41 -3.33 -29.55
C LEU A 749 -20.26 -3.01 -30.53
N ASP A 750 -20.21 -3.64 -31.71
CA ASP A 750 -19.19 -3.39 -32.74
C ASP A 750 -19.19 -1.92 -33.19
N ASN A 751 -20.37 -1.31 -33.37
CA ASN A 751 -20.49 0.12 -33.68
C ASN A 751 -20.01 1.01 -32.51
N THR A 752 -20.28 0.62 -31.26
CA THR A 752 -19.81 1.36 -30.06
C THR A 752 -18.28 1.28 -29.93
N ILE A 753 -17.69 0.11 -30.18
CA ILE A 753 -16.23 -0.10 -30.22
C ILE A 753 -15.61 0.73 -31.36
N ARG A 754 -16.25 0.79 -32.53
CA ARG A 754 -15.79 1.60 -33.66
C ARG A 754 -15.81 3.10 -33.36
N ASN A 755 -16.86 3.61 -32.74
CA ASN A 755 -16.99 5.03 -32.38
C ASN A 755 -15.97 5.42 -31.31
N THR A 756 -15.88 4.66 -30.22
CA THR A 756 -14.88 4.90 -29.14
C THR A 756 -13.43 4.75 -29.65
N SER A 757 -13.17 3.90 -30.64
CA SER A 757 -11.87 3.84 -31.33
C SER A 757 -11.58 5.11 -32.15
N GLN A 758 -12.58 5.69 -32.82
CA GLN A 758 -12.43 6.97 -33.53
C GLN A 758 -12.19 8.13 -32.55
N GLU A 759 -12.94 8.19 -31.46
CA GLU A 759 -12.75 9.17 -30.37
C GLU A 759 -11.35 9.06 -29.74
N SER A 760 -10.89 7.83 -29.45
CA SER A 760 -9.52 7.58 -28.96
C SER A 760 -8.45 8.09 -29.93
N ASN A 761 -8.67 7.93 -31.24
CA ASN A 761 -7.73 8.42 -32.26
C ASN A 761 -7.77 9.94 -32.42
N ASN A 762 -8.94 10.57 -32.27
CA ASN A 762 -9.09 12.03 -32.23
C ASN A 762 -8.37 12.61 -31.00
N LEU A 763 -8.53 12.01 -29.82
CA LEU A 763 -7.83 12.41 -28.59
C LEU A 763 -6.31 12.27 -28.71
N LYS A 764 -5.80 11.18 -29.31
CA LYS A 764 -4.36 11.01 -29.61
C LYS A 764 -3.84 12.11 -30.54
N MET A 765 -4.62 12.51 -31.55
CA MET A 765 -4.27 13.63 -32.44
C MET A 765 -4.25 14.95 -31.68
N GLU A 766 -5.21 15.19 -30.78
CA GLU A 766 -5.23 16.41 -29.97
C GLU A 766 -4.03 16.47 -29.00
N ILE A 767 -3.67 15.35 -28.37
CA ILE A 767 -2.48 15.24 -27.52
C ILE A 767 -1.22 15.57 -28.34
N LEU A 768 -1.02 14.96 -29.51
CA LEU A 768 0.11 15.27 -30.41
C LEU A 768 0.18 16.75 -30.81
N LEU A 769 -0.96 17.42 -30.99
CA LEU A 769 -1.02 18.86 -31.28
C LEU A 769 -0.71 19.72 -30.04
N ARG A 770 -1.14 19.30 -28.84
CA ARG A 770 -0.80 19.95 -27.56
C ARG A 770 0.68 19.80 -27.24
N ASP A 771 1.25 18.60 -27.40
CA ASP A 771 2.67 18.31 -27.18
C ASP A 771 3.56 19.13 -28.12
N ARG A 772 3.21 19.20 -29.42
CA ARG A 772 3.92 20.03 -30.39
C ARG A 772 3.88 21.51 -30.03
N ARG A 773 2.78 22.00 -29.44
CA ARG A 773 2.65 23.38 -28.95
C ARG A 773 3.46 23.60 -27.65
N ALA A 774 3.50 22.61 -26.76
CA ALA A 774 4.33 22.65 -25.55
C ALA A 774 5.82 22.69 -25.91
N GLN A 775 6.28 21.87 -26.87
CA GLN A 775 7.65 21.90 -27.39
C GLN A 775 8.02 23.25 -28.01
N GLN A 776 7.09 23.90 -28.73
CA GLN A 776 7.31 25.24 -29.26
C GLN A 776 7.47 26.29 -28.15
N LEU A 777 6.61 26.25 -27.11
CA LEU A 777 6.68 27.16 -25.96
C LEU A 777 7.93 26.92 -25.09
N GLN A 778 8.33 25.67 -24.89
CA GLN A 778 9.57 25.33 -24.23
C GLN A 778 10.76 25.90 -25.01
N LYS A 779 10.79 25.74 -26.33
CA LYS A 779 11.88 26.26 -27.16
C LYS A 779 11.99 27.80 -27.05
N THR A 780 10.88 28.53 -27.10
CA THR A 780 10.93 30.00 -26.93
C THR A 780 11.41 30.40 -25.53
N LEU A 781 10.94 29.72 -24.47
CA LEU A 781 11.41 29.95 -23.10
C LEU A 781 12.92 29.62 -22.94
N GLU A 782 13.42 28.57 -23.60
CA GLU A 782 14.85 28.26 -23.61
C GLU A 782 15.68 29.31 -24.36
N GLU A 783 15.13 29.95 -25.39
CA GLU A 783 15.77 31.05 -26.12
C GLU A 783 15.77 32.35 -25.30
N GLU A 784 14.67 32.68 -24.62
CA GLU A 784 14.57 33.79 -23.66
C GLU A 784 15.52 33.60 -22.47
N ILE A 785 15.57 32.41 -21.86
CA ILE A 785 16.49 32.09 -20.75
C ILE A 785 17.96 32.20 -21.19
N LYS A 786 18.29 31.89 -22.46
CA LYS A 786 19.65 32.10 -23.01
C LYS A 786 19.97 33.60 -23.16
N GLN A 787 19.01 34.41 -23.60
CA GLN A 787 19.16 35.88 -23.69
C GLN A 787 19.38 36.49 -22.29
N TYR A 788 18.51 36.23 -21.32
CA TYR A 788 18.65 36.76 -19.96
C TYR A 788 19.94 36.29 -19.27
N LYS A 789 20.42 35.07 -19.52
CA LYS A 789 21.74 34.62 -19.02
C LYS A 789 22.90 35.40 -19.64
N ALA A 790 22.83 35.74 -20.94
CA ALA A 790 23.86 36.54 -21.59
C ALA A 790 23.85 38.00 -21.10
N GLU A 791 22.67 38.58 -20.86
CA GLU A 791 22.53 39.91 -20.25
C GLU A 791 23.11 39.93 -18.83
N LEU A 792 22.76 38.95 -17.99
CA LEU A 792 23.25 38.85 -16.61
C LEU A 792 24.78 38.73 -16.57
N LEU A 793 25.39 37.92 -17.45
CA LEU A 793 26.84 37.83 -17.62
C LEU A 793 27.49 39.17 -18.03
N ASN A 794 26.79 40.00 -18.81
CA ASN A 794 27.28 41.34 -19.16
C ASN A 794 27.15 42.32 -17.99
N TYR A 795 26.11 42.20 -17.16
CA TYR A 795 26.01 42.95 -15.90
C TYR A 795 27.10 42.55 -14.90
N GLU A 796 27.41 41.26 -14.73
CA GLU A 796 28.51 40.77 -13.90
C GLU A 796 29.86 41.38 -14.33
N ARG A 797 30.20 41.31 -15.63
CA ARG A 797 31.42 41.95 -16.17
C ARG A 797 31.47 43.46 -15.92
N ARG A 798 30.31 44.14 -15.97
CA ARG A 798 30.21 45.58 -15.69
C ARG A 798 30.43 45.86 -14.20
N CYS A 799 29.91 45.02 -13.30
CA CYS A 799 30.21 45.06 -11.87
C CYS A 799 31.70 44.82 -11.59
N ASP A 800 32.33 43.79 -12.18
CA ASP A 800 33.77 43.53 -12.03
C ASP A 800 34.65 44.70 -12.50
N THR A 801 34.17 45.44 -13.50
CA THR A 801 34.86 46.63 -14.03
C THR A 801 34.68 47.81 -13.08
N LEU A 802 33.47 48.03 -12.55
CA LEU A 802 33.20 49.02 -11.51
C LEU A 802 34.00 48.76 -10.23
N THR A 803 34.06 47.51 -9.76
CA THR A 803 34.85 47.11 -8.58
C THR A 803 36.33 47.44 -8.76
N ARG A 804 36.94 47.08 -9.91
CA ARG A 804 38.34 47.42 -10.20
C ARG A 804 38.60 48.93 -10.30
N MET A 805 37.64 49.71 -10.81
CA MET A 805 37.74 51.17 -10.78
C MET A 805 37.63 51.73 -9.35
N LEU A 806 36.79 51.14 -8.50
CA LEU A 806 36.65 51.54 -7.09
C LEU A 806 37.91 51.19 -6.28
N GLU A 807 38.51 50.02 -6.52
CA GLU A 807 39.83 49.64 -5.97
C GLU A 807 40.97 50.57 -6.43
N ASN A 808 40.93 51.07 -7.68
CA ASN A 808 41.87 52.09 -8.15
C ASN A 808 41.71 53.37 -7.34
N VAL A 809 40.49 53.92 -7.27
CA VAL A 809 40.20 55.15 -6.51
C VAL A 809 40.55 55.00 -5.02
N GLN A 810 40.37 53.82 -4.43
CA GLN A 810 40.80 53.55 -3.05
C GLN A 810 42.33 53.56 -2.89
N ARG A 811 43.08 53.02 -3.85
CA ARG A 811 44.55 53.09 -3.86
C ARG A 811 45.05 54.51 -4.06
N ASP A 812 44.46 55.25 -4.99
CA ASP A 812 44.82 56.65 -5.27
C ASP A 812 44.53 57.55 -4.04
N LEU A 813 43.41 57.32 -3.35
CA LEU A 813 43.06 57.99 -2.10
C LEU A 813 44.07 57.64 -0.99
N ALA A 814 44.39 56.37 -0.79
CA ALA A 814 45.34 55.93 0.23
C ALA A 814 46.77 56.48 -0.03
N GLN A 815 47.18 56.60 -1.31
CA GLN A 815 48.41 57.29 -1.68
C GLN A 815 48.34 58.78 -1.30
N SER A 816 47.26 59.48 -1.66
CA SER A 816 47.09 60.91 -1.33
C SER A 816 47.06 61.16 0.19
N GLU A 817 46.47 60.26 0.98
CA GLU A 817 46.53 60.31 2.44
C GLU A 817 47.94 60.08 2.98
N SER A 818 48.73 59.19 2.37
CA SER A 818 50.14 58.96 2.70
C SER A 818 51.03 60.17 2.37
N GLU A 819 50.81 60.79 1.21
CA GLU A 819 51.49 62.03 0.80
C GLU A 819 51.14 63.19 1.74
N LYS A 820 49.84 63.36 2.07
CA LYS A 820 49.37 64.33 3.06
C LYS A 820 49.97 64.10 4.45
N ALA A 821 50.06 62.85 4.90
CA ALA A 821 50.69 62.50 6.17
C ALA A 821 52.21 62.78 6.17
N SER A 822 52.87 62.61 5.02
CA SER A 822 54.29 62.92 4.84
C SER A 822 54.54 64.44 4.86
N LEU A 823 53.72 65.22 4.16
CA LEU A 823 53.76 66.69 4.18
C LEU A 823 53.44 67.27 5.56
N LEU A 824 52.58 66.61 6.35
CA LEU A 824 52.32 66.98 7.74
C LEU A 824 53.56 66.76 8.62
N ARG A 825 54.26 65.62 8.48
CA ARG A 825 55.53 65.40 9.19
C ARG A 825 56.59 66.43 8.79
N GLU A 826 56.71 66.76 7.51
CA GLU A 826 57.64 67.81 7.05
C GLU A 826 57.29 69.18 7.66
N LYS A 827 56.00 69.51 7.82
CA LYS A 827 55.53 70.71 8.52
C LYS A 827 55.89 70.71 10.00
N ASP A 828 55.73 69.58 10.69
CA ASP A 828 56.08 69.43 12.09
C ASP A 828 57.60 69.52 12.30
N ASP A 829 58.40 68.87 11.45
CA ASP A 829 59.87 68.96 11.44
C ASP A 829 60.35 70.39 11.17
N GLN A 830 59.70 71.13 10.26
CA GLN A 830 59.97 72.56 10.04
C GLN A 830 59.65 73.41 11.29
N LEU A 831 58.58 73.11 12.03
CA LEU A 831 58.23 73.79 13.29
C LEU A 831 59.22 73.47 14.42
N VAL A 832 59.71 72.22 14.50
CA VAL A 832 60.79 71.83 15.41
C VAL A 832 62.10 72.54 15.04
N GLY A 833 62.41 72.66 13.73
CA GLY A 833 63.56 73.43 13.25
C GLY A 833 63.49 74.92 13.58
N ILE A 834 62.30 75.53 13.49
CA ILE A 834 62.09 76.94 13.85
C ILE A 834 62.24 77.15 15.36
N THR A 835 61.67 76.28 16.18
CA THR A 835 61.74 76.38 17.66
C THR A 835 63.12 76.00 18.22
N GLY A 836 63.88 75.13 17.53
CA GLY A 836 65.26 74.78 17.84
C GLY A 836 66.31 75.85 17.51
N ASN A 837 65.92 77.03 17.02
CA ASN A 837 66.86 78.11 16.72
C ASN A 837 67.56 78.62 17.98
N LYS A 838 68.91 78.66 17.93
CA LYS A 838 69.76 79.10 19.06
C LYS A 838 69.43 80.51 19.58
N SER A 839 68.84 81.37 18.75
CA SER A 839 68.36 82.69 19.15
C SER A 839 67.30 82.62 20.27
N VAL A 840 66.39 81.63 20.24
CA VAL A 840 65.33 81.48 21.25
C VAL A 840 65.92 81.08 22.59
N ASN A 841 66.86 80.12 22.62
CA ASN A 841 67.54 79.72 23.86
C ASN A 841 68.39 80.85 24.44
N ILE A 842 69.13 81.61 23.61
CA ILE A 842 69.91 82.78 24.07
C ILE A 842 69.02 83.88 24.65
N VAL A 843 67.79 84.05 24.15
CA VAL A 843 66.81 84.99 24.70
C VAL A 843 66.20 84.47 26.01
N MET A 844 65.90 83.17 26.12
CA MET A 844 65.44 82.53 27.35
C MET A 844 66.47 82.62 28.48
N GLU A 845 67.74 82.32 28.18
CA GLU A 845 68.86 82.35 29.14
C GLU A 845 69.06 83.77 29.70
N LYS A 846 69.08 84.79 28.83
CA LYS A 846 69.15 86.20 29.25
C LYS A 846 67.92 86.69 30.01
N LEU A 847 66.73 86.14 29.71
CA LEU A 847 65.52 86.44 30.48
C LEU A 847 65.55 85.83 31.89
N GLU A 848 66.28 84.73 32.10
CA GLU A 848 66.47 84.16 33.43
C GLU A 848 67.53 84.94 34.24
N GLU A 849 68.65 85.37 33.61
CA GLU A 849 69.61 86.30 34.23
C GLU A 849 68.93 87.58 34.72
N VAL A 850 68.18 88.27 33.84
CA VAL A 850 67.44 89.49 34.19
C VAL A 850 66.37 89.23 35.27
N ARG A 851 65.80 88.02 35.32
CA ARG A 851 64.85 87.63 36.38
C ARG A 851 65.54 87.47 37.74
N ASP A 852 66.77 86.95 37.78
CA ASP A 852 67.55 86.80 39.01
C ASP A 852 68.16 88.12 39.49
N GLU A 853 68.59 89.00 38.59
CA GLU A 853 68.93 90.40 38.95
C GLU A 853 67.73 91.12 39.59
N ASN A 854 66.53 90.95 39.04
CA ASN A 854 65.31 91.51 39.62
C ASN A 854 64.98 90.91 41.01
N LYS A 855 65.22 89.61 41.24
CA LYS A 855 65.09 89.01 42.60
C LYS A 855 66.11 89.60 43.58
N TYR A 856 67.33 89.87 43.15
CA TYR A 856 68.36 90.50 43.98
C TYR A 856 68.02 91.96 44.32
N LEU A 857 67.66 92.76 43.31
CA LEU A 857 67.25 94.16 43.48
C LEU A 857 66.00 94.27 44.39
N LYS A 858 65.03 93.36 44.24
CA LYS A 858 63.84 93.35 45.10
C LYS A 858 64.16 93.07 46.57
N ARG A 859 65.08 92.14 46.87
CA ARG A 859 65.56 91.91 48.25
C ARG A 859 66.28 93.14 48.81
N GLN A 860 67.05 93.87 47.99
CA GLN A 860 67.67 95.12 48.42
C GLN A 860 66.63 96.21 48.73
N MET A 861 65.52 96.29 47.97
CA MET A 861 64.41 97.20 48.30
C MET A 861 63.72 96.80 49.62
N GLU A 862 63.39 95.52 49.83
CA GLU A 862 62.75 95.05 51.08
C GLU A 862 63.62 95.36 52.32
N ILE A 863 64.95 95.32 52.20
CA ILE A 863 65.90 95.73 53.25
C ILE A 863 65.86 97.25 53.49
N LEU A 864 65.82 98.06 52.43
CA LEU A 864 65.75 99.53 52.53
C LEU A 864 64.40 100.02 53.05
N GLU A 865 63.29 99.41 52.65
CA GLU A 865 61.94 99.67 53.18
C GLU A 865 61.89 99.34 54.69
N SER A 866 62.46 98.21 55.11
CA SER A 866 62.57 97.85 56.53
C SER A 866 63.35 98.90 57.35
N GLN A 867 64.44 99.45 56.78
CA GLN A 867 65.22 100.52 57.43
C GLN A 867 64.50 101.88 57.45
N LEU A 868 63.69 102.19 56.43
CA LEU A 868 62.87 103.40 56.39
C LEU A 868 61.70 103.32 57.38
N GLN A 869 61.00 102.18 57.44
CA GLN A 869 59.86 101.99 58.33
C GLN A 869 60.28 102.05 59.81
N GLY A 870 61.45 101.49 60.16
CA GLY A 870 62.04 101.63 61.50
C GLY A 870 62.47 103.07 61.86
N ARG A 871 62.77 103.93 60.88
CA ARG A 871 63.05 105.36 61.11
C ARG A 871 61.79 106.22 61.20
N GLN A 872 60.70 105.78 60.56
CA GLN A 872 59.41 106.47 60.64
C GLN A 872 58.76 106.27 62.02
N THR A 873 58.74 105.04 62.55
CA THR A 873 58.15 104.74 63.87
C THR A 873 58.83 105.49 65.02
N GLU A 874 60.15 105.69 64.98
CA GLU A 874 60.86 106.47 66.02
C GLU A 874 60.58 107.98 65.91
N LYS A 875 60.31 108.51 64.70
CA LYS A 875 59.81 109.90 64.53
C LYS A 875 58.42 110.08 65.12
N ASP A 876 57.51 109.15 64.83
CA ASP A 876 56.11 109.26 65.28
C ASP A 876 55.98 109.09 66.80
N ARG A 877 56.92 108.36 67.43
CA ARG A 877 57.06 108.31 68.89
C ARG A 877 57.56 109.62 69.51
N GLN A 878 58.26 110.47 68.74
CA GLN A 878 58.74 111.79 69.20
C GLN A 878 57.74 112.93 68.92
N THR A 879 56.84 112.80 67.95
CA THR A 879 55.75 113.76 67.71
C THR A 879 54.59 113.55 68.70
N LEU A 880 54.21 112.30 68.96
CA LEU A 880 53.10 111.97 69.88
C LEU A 880 53.33 112.48 71.32
N ASN A 881 54.58 112.47 71.79
CA ASN A 881 54.96 113.02 73.10
C ASN A 881 55.00 114.56 73.15
N LYS A 882 54.99 115.25 72.01
CA LYS A 882 54.88 116.73 71.92
C LYS A 882 53.44 117.21 71.74
N LEU A 883 52.55 116.36 71.20
CA LEU A 883 51.13 116.68 71.06
C LEU A 883 50.34 116.58 72.37
N LYS A 884 50.77 115.75 73.34
CA LYS A 884 50.13 115.65 74.66
C LYS A 884 50.29 116.88 75.57
N SER A 885 51.09 117.88 75.21
CA SER A 885 51.32 119.08 76.04
C SER A 885 50.62 120.35 75.55
N TYR A 886 49.87 120.32 74.44
CA TYR A 886 49.37 121.55 73.79
C TYR A 886 47.88 121.59 73.43
N GLN A 887 47.11 120.50 73.57
CA GLN A 887 45.66 120.49 73.22
C GLN A 887 44.70 120.52 74.42
N ASN A 888 45.10 121.12 75.53
CA ASN A 888 44.16 121.64 76.54
C ASN A 888 43.68 123.03 76.11
N ASN A 889 42.87 123.12 75.04
CA ASN A 889 41.99 124.27 74.73
C ASN A 889 41.19 124.06 73.41
N ILE A 890 39.99 124.65 73.38
CA ILE A 890 39.16 125.00 72.21
C ILE A 890 38.57 123.80 71.42
N ASP A 891 37.43 123.30 71.91
CA ASP A 891 36.10 123.55 71.35
C ASP A 891 35.85 123.62 69.81
N ASN A 892 34.90 122.77 69.40
CA ASN A 892 33.74 123.06 68.55
C ASN A 892 33.87 123.29 67.02
N ASN A 893 32.93 122.61 66.34
CA ASN A 893 32.14 123.02 65.17
C ASN A 893 32.57 122.63 63.72
N THR A 894 31.68 121.85 63.10
CA THR A 894 31.22 121.91 61.68
C THR A 894 32.17 121.76 60.48
N ASN A 895 31.81 120.76 59.66
CA ASN A 895 31.60 120.82 58.19
C ASN A 895 32.76 120.73 57.17
N THR A 896 32.47 119.85 56.19
CA THR A 896 32.69 119.94 54.74
C THR A 896 34.10 119.84 54.12
N ASN A 897 34.25 118.72 53.39
CA ASN A 897 34.64 118.61 51.98
C ASN A 897 36.12 118.54 51.53
N PHE A 898 36.34 117.51 50.70
CA PHE A 898 37.46 117.29 49.75
C PHE A 898 38.85 117.06 50.42
N ASP A 899 39.79 116.29 49.85
CA ASP A 899 39.83 115.67 48.51
C ASP A 899 40.64 114.34 48.47
N LEU A 900 40.64 113.68 47.29
CA LEU A 900 41.71 112.83 46.72
C LEU A 900 42.45 111.79 47.61
N GLY A 901 42.00 110.53 47.53
CA GLY A 901 42.69 109.52 46.68
C GLY A 901 43.92 108.72 47.17
N ILE A 902 44.17 107.62 46.45
CA ILE A 902 45.38 106.75 46.40
C ILE A 902 45.57 105.71 47.54
N SER A 903 45.00 104.52 47.29
CA SER A 903 45.65 103.19 47.26
C SER A 903 46.56 102.69 48.39
N THR A 904 46.20 101.52 48.94
CA THR A 904 47.17 100.42 49.16
C THR A 904 46.57 99.06 48.73
N SER A 905 47.42 98.24 48.12
CA SER A 905 47.50 96.76 48.05
C SER A 905 46.55 95.94 48.97
N ASP A 906 46.09 94.71 48.66
CA ASP A 906 46.55 93.66 47.72
C ASP A 906 45.47 92.51 47.67
N LYS A 907 45.59 91.27 47.12
CA LYS A 907 46.66 90.48 46.47
C LYS A 907 46.01 89.34 45.62
N LYS A 908 46.50 89.08 44.39
CA LYS A 908 46.36 87.80 43.62
C LYS A 908 44.92 87.33 43.25
N ASP A 909 44.67 86.39 42.33
CA ASP A 909 45.51 85.56 41.43
C ASP A 909 44.89 85.44 40.01
N PHE A 910 45.45 84.61 39.12
CA PHE A 910 45.06 84.47 37.69
C PHE A 910 43.64 83.93 37.41
N GLY A 911 43.01 84.40 36.32
CA GLY A 911 41.94 83.66 35.61
C GLY A 911 40.95 84.53 34.82
N LEU A 912 41.04 84.55 33.49
CA LEU A 912 40.02 85.12 32.60
C LEU A 912 39.59 84.12 31.52
N GLY A 913 38.29 83.83 31.46
CA GLY A 913 37.66 82.95 30.48
C GLY A 913 36.16 82.84 30.78
N PHE A 914 35.31 83.43 29.93
CA PHE A 914 33.90 83.68 30.27
C PHE A 914 32.97 82.48 30.00
N ASN A 915 32.16 82.17 31.02
CA ASN A 915 30.76 81.70 30.99
C ASN A 915 30.30 80.54 30.07
N SER A 916 29.86 79.48 30.75
CA SER A 916 28.61 78.72 30.53
C SER A 916 28.26 78.25 29.10
N ASN A 917 28.24 76.95 28.81
CA ASN A 917 27.36 75.99 29.50
C ASN A 917 27.94 74.57 29.62
N ALA A 918 27.41 73.79 30.56
CA ALA A 918 27.98 72.50 30.96
C ALA A 918 27.67 71.36 29.97
N SER A 919 28.71 70.60 29.60
CA SER A 919 28.61 69.36 28.83
C SER A 919 28.47 68.13 29.73
N LYS A 920 27.67 67.15 29.28
CA LYS A 920 27.78 65.69 29.55
C LYS A 920 26.74 65.00 28.64
N SER A 921 27.08 64.36 27.51
CA SER A 921 27.99 63.24 27.23
C SER A 921 27.44 61.88 27.66
N LYS A 922 27.56 60.88 26.75
CA LYS A 922 27.30 59.43 26.89
C LYS A 922 25.82 58.98 26.77
N GLN A 923 25.50 57.77 26.27
CA GLN A 923 26.20 56.86 25.33
C GLN A 923 25.24 55.73 24.89
N PHE A 924 25.16 55.45 23.58
CA PHE A 924 24.73 54.20 22.89
C PHE A 924 23.41 53.45 23.29
N ASP A 925 22.55 53.36 22.27
CA ASP A 925 21.93 52.14 21.69
C ASP A 925 20.65 51.44 22.19
N PHE A 926 19.81 51.15 21.17
CA PHE A 926 18.78 50.12 20.98
C PHE A 926 17.81 49.74 22.11
N GLY A 927 16.55 50.18 21.94
CA GLY A 927 15.35 49.60 22.56
C GLY A 927 14.14 49.76 21.64
N LEU A 928 13.50 48.66 21.24
CA LEU A 928 12.37 48.66 20.30
C LEU A 928 11.00 48.79 21.00
N SER A 929 10.02 49.22 20.19
CA SER A 929 8.61 48.78 20.24
C SER A 929 7.61 49.53 21.15
N SER A 930 6.75 50.31 20.48
CA SER A 930 5.30 50.09 20.43
C SER A 930 4.33 50.85 21.35
N ARG A 931 3.29 51.36 20.65
CA ARG A 931 1.87 51.51 21.06
C ARG A 931 1.54 52.45 22.22
N GLN A 932 0.88 53.55 21.85
CA GLN A 932 -0.46 53.83 22.39
C GLN A 932 -1.44 54.14 21.25
N THR A 933 -2.71 53.81 21.46
CA THR A 933 -3.80 53.89 20.47
C THR A 933 -4.91 54.82 20.95
N LEU A 934 -5.29 55.78 20.11
CA LEU A 934 -6.55 56.52 20.15
C LEU A 934 -7.05 56.54 18.68
N ASN A 935 -8.22 56.01 18.29
CA ASN A 935 -9.59 56.25 18.75
C ASN A 935 -9.91 57.75 18.68
N ASN A 936 -10.50 58.28 17.60
CA ASN A 936 -11.90 58.08 17.21
C ASN A 936 -12.13 58.56 15.75
N VAL A 937 -12.88 57.82 14.92
CA VAL A 937 -14.33 57.97 14.62
C VAL A 937 -14.69 59.29 13.94
N ASP A 938 -15.10 59.21 12.66
CA ASP A 938 -16.49 59.51 12.26
C ASP A 938 -16.82 58.90 10.88
N GLU A 939 -18.10 58.89 10.52
CA GLU A 939 -18.67 58.12 9.39
C GLU A 939 -18.91 58.94 8.09
N ASP A 940 -19.24 58.20 7.01
CA ASP A 940 -20.33 58.50 6.07
C ASP A 940 -20.06 59.15 4.68
N LYS A 941 -20.92 58.75 3.73
CA LYS A 941 -21.27 59.27 2.39
C LYS A 941 -20.39 59.08 1.13
N ILE A 942 -21.07 58.51 0.13
CA ILE A 942 -20.78 58.43 -1.31
C ILE A 942 -21.19 59.75 -2.00
N PRO A 943 -20.49 60.17 -3.08
CA PRO A 943 -21.20 60.55 -4.32
C PRO A 943 -20.54 59.98 -5.60
N SER A 944 -21.17 60.19 -6.76
CA SER A 944 -20.91 59.44 -8.01
C SER A 944 -20.82 60.29 -9.30
N PHE A 945 -19.88 59.94 -10.21
CA PHE A 945 -19.81 60.35 -11.64
C PHE A 945 -19.66 61.89 -11.93
N PRO A 946 -19.45 62.41 -13.18
CA PRO A 946 -19.63 61.81 -14.54
C PRO A 946 -18.60 62.07 -15.68
N ILE A 947 -18.62 61.17 -16.68
CA ILE A 947 -18.66 61.28 -18.18
C ILE A 947 -18.04 62.49 -18.95
N PHE A 948 -17.49 62.18 -20.15
CA PHE A 948 -17.06 62.99 -21.34
C PHE A 948 -15.53 63.30 -21.46
N GLY A 949 -14.90 63.26 -22.65
CA GLY A 949 -15.36 62.73 -23.96
C GLY A 949 -14.44 63.04 -25.18
N SER A 950 -14.23 62.05 -26.05
CA SER A 950 -13.98 62.07 -27.53
C SER A 950 -13.23 63.21 -28.26
N ILE A 951 -12.29 62.85 -29.19
CA ILE A 951 -12.11 63.35 -30.60
C ILE A 951 -10.83 62.71 -31.21
N THR A 952 -10.90 61.82 -32.22
CA THR A 952 -10.66 62.00 -33.69
C THR A 952 -9.38 62.80 -34.06
N ASN A 953 -8.56 62.52 -35.09
CA ASN A 953 -8.63 61.99 -36.48
C ASN A 953 -7.21 61.42 -36.84
N GLN A 954 -6.80 60.82 -37.98
CA GLN A 954 -7.30 60.27 -39.28
C GLN A 954 -6.12 59.40 -39.88
N LEU A 955 -5.87 59.02 -41.16
CA LEU A 955 -6.38 59.28 -42.53
C LEU A 955 -5.99 58.11 -43.50
N ASP A 956 -6.63 58.01 -44.67
CA ASP A 956 -6.18 57.60 -46.05
C ASP A 956 -4.99 56.64 -46.35
N LYS A 957 -5.01 55.82 -47.43
CA LYS A 957 -6.09 55.36 -48.36
C LYS A 957 -5.62 54.18 -49.27
N ASP A 958 -6.61 53.60 -49.96
CA ASP A 958 -6.57 53.00 -51.32
C ASP A 958 -6.01 51.57 -51.64
N LYS A 959 -6.98 50.66 -51.91
CA LYS A 959 -7.16 49.86 -53.16
C LYS A 959 -6.19 48.68 -53.47
N SER A 960 -6.63 47.53 -54.00
CA SER A 960 -7.99 47.10 -54.44
C SER A 960 -8.18 45.57 -54.61
N ARG A 961 -9.45 45.12 -54.50
CA ARG A 961 -10.04 43.83 -54.97
C ARG A 961 -9.53 42.55 -54.24
N SER A 962 -10.36 41.53 -53.97
CA SER A 962 -11.69 41.20 -54.51
C SER A 962 -12.65 40.48 -53.54
N LYS A 963 -13.96 40.81 -53.65
CA LYS A 963 -15.17 40.02 -53.29
C LYS A 963 -15.45 39.65 -51.80
N SER A 964 -16.32 40.46 -51.17
CA SER A 964 -17.18 40.16 -50.00
C SER A 964 -18.48 39.40 -50.44
N PRO A 965 -19.51 39.06 -49.60
CA PRO A 965 -19.99 39.63 -48.31
C PRO A 965 -19.79 38.70 -47.08
N VAL A 966 -19.49 39.18 -45.86
CA VAL A 966 -20.29 39.98 -44.88
C VAL A 966 -21.42 39.21 -44.18
N LEU A 967 -21.19 38.88 -42.89
CA LEU A 967 -22.03 39.19 -41.70
C LEU A 967 -21.12 38.99 -40.47
N GLN A 968 -20.60 40.08 -39.89
CA GLN A 968 -21.05 40.69 -38.62
C GLN A 968 -20.91 39.79 -37.37
N SER A 969 -19.99 40.20 -36.50
CA SER A 969 -19.79 39.69 -35.15
C SER A 969 -20.70 40.38 -34.13
N SER A 970 -21.32 39.61 -33.23
CA SER A 970 -21.89 40.11 -31.98
C SER A 970 -21.47 39.20 -30.82
N PHE A 971 -20.91 39.79 -29.75
CA PHE A 971 -20.60 39.07 -28.52
C PHE A 971 -21.89 38.61 -27.81
N PRO A 972 -21.95 37.37 -27.30
CA PRO A 972 -22.71 37.03 -26.12
C PRO A 972 -21.82 37.08 -24.86
N LYS A 973 -22.44 37.41 -23.72
CA LYS A 973 -21.97 37.00 -22.38
C LYS A 973 -22.90 35.86 -21.92
N THR A 974 -22.52 35.19 -20.82
CA THR A 974 -23.36 34.24 -20.05
C THR A 974 -23.93 33.08 -20.85
N GLU A 975 -23.17 31.98 -20.96
CA GLU A 975 -23.61 30.70 -21.54
C GLU A 975 -23.51 29.52 -20.54
N THR A 976 -23.07 29.77 -19.30
CA THR A 976 -22.77 28.74 -18.28
C THR A 976 -23.97 28.30 -17.43
N GLN A 977 -25.13 28.96 -17.52
CA GLN A 977 -26.33 28.57 -16.76
C GLN A 977 -27.26 27.64 -17.56
N ASP A 978 -27.46 27.90 -18.85
CA ASP A 978 -28.37 27.10 -19.69
C ASP A 978 -27.90 25.65 -19.87
N TYR A 979 -26.58 25.40 -19.92
CA TYR A 979 -26.03 24.04 -19.95
C TYR A 979 -26.38 23.21 -18.70
N GLN A 980 -26.40 23.82 -17.50
CA GLN A 980 -26.80 23.12 -16.28
C GLN A 980 -28.32 22.87 -16.24
N VAL A 981 -29.12 23.80 -16.76
CA VAL A 981 -30.57 23.61 -16.90
C VAL A 981 -30.91 22.53 -17.93
N HIS A 982 -30.13 22.41 -19.01
CA HIS A 982 -30.33 21.34 -20.01
C HIS A 982 -30.01 19.95 -19.43
N LEU A 983 -28.83 19.77 -18.82
CA LEU A 983 -28.46 18.50 -18.17
C LEU A 983 -29.49 18.09 -17.09
N LEU A 984 -29.89 19.03 -16.22
CA LEU A 984 -30.90 18.74 -15.19
C LEU A 984 -32.27 18.35 -15.78
N ASN A 985 -32.64 18.86 -16.96
CA ASN A 985 -33.85 18.44 -17.64
C ASN A 985 -33.72 17.07 -18.31
N GLU A 986 -32.55 16.75 -18.88
CA GLU A 986 -32.28 15.43 -19.48
C GLU A 986 -32.18 14.32 -18.43
N ASP A 987 -31.56 14.58 -17.28
CA ASP A 987 -31.52 13.63 -16.16
C ASP A 987 -32.90 13.47 -15.50
N ASN A 988 -33.70 14.55 -15.37
CA ASN A 988 -35.10 14.41 -14.93
C ASN A 988 -35.97 13.68 -15.96
N ALA A 989 -35.69 13.80 -17.26
CA ALA A 989 -36.36 13.01 -18.30
C ALA A 989 -35.97 11.52 -18.20
N ARG A 990 -34.68 11.21 -18.04
CA ARG A 990 -34.20 9.83 -17.79
C ARG A 990 -34.82 9.21 -16.55
N LEU A 991 -34.84 9.93 -15.43
CA LEU A 991 -35.44 9.46 -14.18
C LEU A 991 -36.95 9.22 -14.34
N LYS A 992 -37.67 10.07 -15.08
CA LYS A 992 -39.08 9.81 -15.44
C LYS A 992 -39.24 8.57 -16.31
N SER A 993 -38.42 8.38 -17.34
CA SER A 993 -38.47 7.18 -18.19
C SER A 993 -38.17 5.91 -17.40
N GLN A 994 -37.18 5.92 -16.50
CA GLN A 994 -36.89 4.79 -15.60
C GLN A 994 -38.03 4.52 -14.62
N LEU A 995 -38.67 5.57 -14.07
CA LEU A 995 -39.78 5.40 -13.14
C LEU A 995 -41.06 4.90 -13.83
N ILE A 996 -41.31 5.31 -15.08
CA ILE A 996 -42.35 4.73 -15.94
C ILE A 996 -42.04 3.26 -16.23
N GLN A 997 -40.80 2.94 -16.63
CA GLN A 997 -40.39 1.56 -16.91
C GLN A 997 -40.56 0.65 -15.68
N MET A 998 -40.18 1.11 -14.48
CA MET A 998 -40.44 0.37 -13.23
C MET A 998 -41.94 0.24 -12.92
N GLN A 999 -42.79 1.21 -13.28
CA GLN A 999 -44.24 1.07 -13.15
C GLN A 999 -44.82 0.07 -14.16
N GLU A 1000 -44.30 0.00 -15.38
CA GLU A 1000 -44.70 -1.02 -16.38
C GLU A 1000 -44.24 -2.42 -15.96
N GLU A 1001 -43.03 -2.56 -15.42
CA GLU A 1001 -42.51 -3.82 -14.85
C GLU A 1001 -43.33 -4.27 -13.62
N LEU A 1002 -43.72 -3.35 -12.73
CA LEU A 1002 -44.61 -3.66 -11.60
C LEU A 1002 -46.03 -4.04 -12.07
N GLN A 1003 -46.58 -3.37 -13.07
CA GLN A 1003 -47.89 -3.74 -13.64
C GLN A 1003 -47.87 -5.12 -14.31
N GLN A 1004 -46.74 -5.54 -14.91
CA GLN A 1004 -46.61 -6.91 -15.43
C GLN A 1004 -46.61 -7.99 -14.34
N TYR A 1005 -46.18 -7.66 -13.11
CA TYR A 1005 -46.27 -8.59 -11.97
C TYR A 1005 -47.69 -8.76 -11.42
N ASP A 1006 -48.50 -7.69 -11.36
CA ASP A 1006 -49.88 -7.76 -10.86
C ASP A 1006 -50.82 -8.60 -11.75
N TYR A 1007 -50.54 -8.69 -13.07
CA TYR A 1007 -51.29 -9.57 -13.98
C TYR A 1007 -50.92 -11.07 -13.86
N GLY A 1008 -49.99 -11.44 -12.97
CA GLY A 1008 -49.57 -12.83 -12.74
C GLY A 1008 -50.48 -13.68 -11.84
N PHE A 1009 -51.47 -13.07 -11.16
CA PHE A 1009 -52.37 -13.77 -10.22
C PHE A 1009 -53.85 -13.51 -10.55
N SER A 1010 -54.37 -14.25 -11.53
CA SER A 1010 -55.79 -14.33 -11.91
C SER A 1010 -56.14 -15.71 -12.50
#